data_AF-A0A4R0MNI8-F1
#
_entry.id   AF-A0A4R0MNI8-F1
#
_cell.length_a   1.000
_cell.length_b   1.000
_cell.length_c   1.000
_cell.angle_alpha   90.00
_cell.angle_beta   90.00
_cell.angle_gamma   90.00
#
_symmetry.space_group_name_H-M   'P 1'
#
loop_
_entity.id
_entity.type
_entity.pdbx_description
1 polymer ?
#
loop_
_entity_poly.entity_id
_entity_poly.type
_entity_poly.pdbx_seq_one_letter_code
_entity_poly.pdbx_strand_id
1 'polypeptide(L)'
;MKNIFSLLCFFLLSYSAIAQTSVAQNTMSLAIPDPVNLPQDIAIIPEPVTVVKHEGHFTLPANVTIQCPAVPETHQLLVFLQERLSVPTGSYVSTVSNKSGIANIKLSLNDKADPILGTEGYQLSVTPKHISIKANHAAGLFYGVQSLLQLFPAAIESKELVEGIEWKAPCVEVTDYPRLGWRGLMFDVARHYFTKDEIKQYINAMVRYKYNILHLHLTDDEGWRIEIKGLPKLTEVGAWSVRKVGEFGNFIPPTADEPRNYGGFYTQEDIKELVQYAKERFVNILPEIDVPGHSLAAIASYPELSCTPGAENYKVRSGERIMDWSRGAPPTALVDNTLCPANEKVYTFLDTVITQVAALFPFEYIHMGGDEAPFNFWEKNDAIKALMQKEGLKDMHQVQGYFEKRVQKIVESKGKKFMGWDEILNGDMSPSAAVMAWRGMKYGIEAAKKQHEVVMSPSTYAYLDYMQADAITEPRVYASLRLSKSYEFEPVPTGVDPKYIKGGQANLWAEQVYNIRQAEYMTWPRGMAIAESVWSPAAKKNWPNFFGRVEQHFKRLDMAETKYAPSVYDPIFKVSRSADRQLQIELGTEAPGLDIYYSFDNSFPDRFYPKYTEKLTPPKDATMLKVITYKGKTPIGRMMNMPIEELNKRAGKK
;
A
#
# COMPACT_ATOMS: atom_id res chain seq x y z
N MET A 1 -46.55 -59.16 -6.80
CA MET A 1 -47.90 -58.57 -7.00
C MET A 1 -47.72 -57.43 -7.99
N LYS A 2 -47.73 -57.69 -9.31
CA LYS A 2 -48.84 -57.78 -10.28
C LYS A 2 -49.28 -56.42 -10.86
N ASN A 3 -49.31 -56.39 -12.20
CA ASN A 3 -49.92 -55.45 -13.17
C ASN A 3 -48.95 -54.36 -13.68
N ILE A 4 -48.38 -54.39 -14.91
CA ILE A 4 -48.87 -54.61 -16.30
C ILE A 4 -49.91 -53.56 -16.73
N PHE A 5 -49.51 -52.67 -17.66
CA PHE A 5 -50.31 -52.24 -18.80
C PHE A 5 -49.40 -51.79 -19.96
N SER A 6 -49.51 -52.47 -21.09
CA SER A 6 -49.03 -52.04 -22.41
C SER A 6 -50.19 -51.41 -23.18
N LEU A 7 -49.92 -50.44 -24.04
CA LEU A 7 -50.61 -50.34 -25.34
C LEU A 7 -49.74 -49.55 -26.33
N LEU A 8 -49.43 -50.19 -27.47
CA LEU A 8 -48.89 -49.59 -28.68
C LEU A 8 -50.07 -49.24 -29.61
N CYS A 9 -50.00 -48.12 -30.33
CA CYS A 9 -50.65 -47.99 -31.64
C CYS A 9 -49.89 -46.98 -32.51
N PHE A 10 -49.40 -47.47 -33.65
CA PHE A 10 -48.81 -46.74 -34.78
C PHE A 10 -49.92 -46.19 -35.72
N PHE A 11 -49.64 -45.13 -36.49
CA PHE A 11 -49.92 -44.91 -37.94
C PHE A 11 -49.44 -43.48 -38.28
N LEU A 12 -48.32 -43.30 -39.01
CA LEU A 12 -48.21 -43.00 -40.47
C LEU A 12 -48.83 -41.65 -40.91
N LEU A 13 -48.30 -40.86 -41.85
CA LEU A 13 -47.00 -40.60 -42.48
C LEU A 13 -47.32 -39.44 -43.46
N SER A 14 -46.53 -38.37 -43.55
CA SER A 14 -46.52 -37.52 -44.76
C SER A 14 -45.14 -36.89 -45.01
N TYR A 15 -44.45 -37.54 -45.95
CA TYR A 15 -43.45 -37.10 -46.95
C TYR A 15 -43.60 -35.62 -47.40
N SER A 16 -42.61 -34.83 -47.84
CA SER A 16 -41.33 -35.12 -48.50
C SER A 16 -40.37 -33.92 -48.47
N ALA A 17 -39.07 -34.26 -48.51
CA ALA A 17 -37.96 -33.63 -49.24
C ALA A 17 -37.47 -32.22 -48.84
N ILE A 18 -36.18 -32.15 -48.47
CA ILE A 18 -35.08 -31.72 -49.36
C ILE A 18 -33.74 -32.13 -48.73
N ALA A 19 -32.82 -32.56 -49.60
CA ALA A 19 -31.53 -33.14 -49.30
C ALA A 19 -30.53 -32.17 -48.61
N GLN A 20 -29.72 -32.69 -47.68
CA GLN A 20 -28.40 -32.15 -47.41
C GLN A 20 -27.36 -33.27 -47.24
N THR A 21 -26.28 -33.05 -47.96
CA THR A 21 -25.07 -33.84 -48.16
C THR A 21 -24.26 -34.03 -46.87
N SER A 22 -23.61 -35.19 -46.77
CA SER A 22 -22.66 -35.59 -45.74
C SER A 22 -21.52 -34.58 -45.54
N VAL A 23 -21.29 -34.16 -44.29
CA VAL A 23 -20.03 -33.57 -43.85
C VAL A 23 -19.54 -34.38 -42.65
N ALA A 24 -18.32 -34.90 -42.78
CA ALA A 24 -17.60 -35.62 -41.74
C ALA A 24 -17.40 -34.72 -40.51
N GLN A 25 -17.87 -35.16 -39.34
CA GLN A 25 -17.52 -34.53 -38.08
C GLN A 25 -16.18 -35.09 -37.59
N ASN A 26 -15.11 -34.34 -37.86
CA ASN A 26 -13.86 -34.46 -37.12
C ASN A 26 -14.12 -34.11 -35.66
N THR A 27 -14.16 -35.10 -34.78
CA THR A 27 -14.10 -34.90 -33.34
C THR A 27 -12.67 -34.52 -32.95
N MET A 28 -12.36 -33.22 -32.94
CA MET A 28 -11.17 -32.71 -32.28
C MET A 28 -11.37 -32.80 -30.76
N SER A 29 -10.63 -33.71 -30.13
CA SER A 29 -10.38 -33.72 -28.69
C SER A 29 -9.72 -32.41 -28.29
N LEU A 30 -10.43 -31.54 -27.57
CA LEU A 30 -9.85 -30.39 -26.89
C LEU A 30 -9.03 -30.90 -25.70
N ALA A 31 -7.75 -31.20 -25.97
CA ALA A 31 -6.77 -31.35 -24.91
C ALA A 31 -6.67 -30.02 -24.16
N ILE A 32 -6.92 -30.07 -22.85
CA ILE A 32 -6.60 -28.97 -21.93
C ILE A 32 -5.07 -28.83 -21.99
N PRO A 33 -4.50 -27.68 -22.41
CA PRO A 33 -3.06 -27.53 -22.38
C PRO A 33 -2.59 -27.58 -20.93
N ASP A 34 -1.52 -28.34 -20.68
CA ASP A 34 -0.76 -28.30 -19.43
C ASP A 34 -0.48 -26.85 -19.02
N PRO A 35 -0.38 -26.52 -17.71
CA PRO A 35 0.02 -25.19 -17.28
C PRO A 35 1.43 -24.90 -17.79
N VAL A 36 1.48 -24.21 -18.93
CA VAL A 36 2.71 -23.82 -19.60
C VAL A 36 3.48 -22.91 -18.66
N ASN A 37 4.67 -23.38 -18.28
CA ASN A 37 5.73 -22.59 -17.70
C ASN A 37 6.10 -21.49 -18.71
N LEU A 38 5.53 -20.28 -18.56
CA LEU A 38 5.82 -19.14 -19.43
C LEU A 38 7.11 -18.45 -18.94
N PRO A 39 8.25 -18.54 -19.63
CA PRO A 39 9.35 -17.64 -19.38
C PRO A 39 8.93 -16.24 -19.88
N GLN A 40 8.38 -15.41 -18.99
CA GLN A 40 8.32 -13.98 -19.27
C GLN A 40 9.69 -13.38 -18.99
N ASP A 41 10.47 -13.16 -20.05
CA ASP A 41 11.76 -12.42 -19.98
C ASP A 41 11.57 -10.95 -19.55
N ILE A 42 10.34 -10.43 -19.59
CA ILE A 42 10.02 -9.04 -19.25
C ILE A 42 9.13 -9.02 -18.02
N ALA A 43 9.67 -8.53 -16.90
CA ALA A 43 8.98 -8.39 -15.64
C ALA A 43 8.94 -6.92 -15.20
N ILE A 44 8.13 -6.11 -15.90
CA ILE A 44 7.90 -4.72 -15.51
C ILE A 44 6.69 -4.67 -14.57
N ILE A 45 6.87 -4.08 -13.38
CA ILE A 45 5.81 -3.73 -12.43
C ILE A 45 5.84 -2.21 -12.18
N PRO A 46 4.71 -1.50 -12.29
CA PRO A 46 3.42 -1.98 -12.83
C PRO A 46 3.48 -2.38 -14.32
N GLU A 47 2.60 -3.28 -14.74
CA GLU A 47 2.50 -3.76 -16.12
C GLU A 47 2.13 -2.60 -17.06
N PRO A 48 2.94 -2.35 -18.11
CA PRO A 48 2.66 -1.26 -19.03
C PRO A 48 1.37 -1.44 -19.83
N VAL A 49 0.80 -0.33 -20.31
CA VAL A 49 -0.35 -0.36 -21.23
C VAL A 49 -0.07 -1.27 -22.43
N THR A 50 1.06 -1.10 -23.12
CA THR A 50 1.52 -2.02 -24.17
C THR A 50 3.00 -2.36 -24.04
N VAL A 51 3.34 -3.61 -24.34
CA VAL A 51 4.73 -4.09 -24.48
C VAL A 51 4.77 -4.99 -25.71
N VAL A 52 5.59 -4.65 -26.69
CA VAL A 52 5.84 -5.48 -27.88
C VAL A 52 7.29 -5.94 -27.82
N LYS A 53 7.51 -7.25 -27.66
CA LYS A 53 8.84 -7.85 -27.67
C LYS A 53 9.34 -8.04 -29.11
N HIS A 54 10.58 -7.70 -29.36
CA HIS A 54 11.30 -7.94 -30.60
C HIS A 54 12.47 -8.91 -30.38
N GLU A 55 13.00 -9.45 -31.47
CA GLU A 55 14.20 -10.29 -31.41
C GLU A 55 15.45 -9.45 -31.08
N GLY A 56 16.37 -10.07 -30.34
CA GLY A 56 17.66 -9.47 -29.99
C GLY A 56 17.64 -8.70 -28.67
N HIS A 57 18.82 -8.18 -28.33
CA HIS A 57 19.06 -7.45 -27.08
C HIS A 57 19.90 -6.21 -27.36
N PHE A 58 19.64 -5.14 -26.61
CA PHE A 58 20.62 -4.09 -26.41
C PHE A 58 21.63 -4.56 -25.37
N THR A 59 22.92 -4.38 -25.64
CA THR A 59 24.00 -4.64 -24.66
C THR A 59 24.63 -3.32 -24.25
N LEU A 60 24.65 -3.03 -22.95
CA LEU A 60 25.22 -1.80 -22.43
C LEU A 60 26.74 -1.80 -22.66
N PRO A 61 27.29 -0.81 -23.39
CA PRO A 61 28.73 -0.71 -23.60
C PRO A 61 29.48 -0.26 -22.34
N ALA A 62 30.80 -0.45 -22.32
CA ALA A 62 31.67 0.06 -21.25
C ALA A 62 31.65 1.60 -21.15
N ASN A 63 31.52 2.29 -22.29
CA ASN A 63 31.34 3.74 -22.36
C ASN A 63 29.91 4.04 -22.79
N VAL A 64 29.10 4.53 -21.87
CA VAL A 64 27.69 4.85 -22.11
C VAL A 64 27.54 6.34 -22.32
N THR A 65 26.89 6.72 -23.41
CA THR A 65 26.54 8.10 -23.69
C THR A 65 25.03 8.28 -23.55
N ILE A 66 24.62 9.17 -22.64
CA ILE A 66 23.22 9.57 -22.43
C ILE A 66 22.98 10.93 -23.07
N GLN A 67 21.98 11.01 -23.93
CA GLN A 67 21.43 12.28 -24.39
C GLN A 67 20.17 12.59 -23.57
N CYS A 68 20.12 13.78 -22.97
CA CYS A 68 18.98 14.24 -22.18
C CYS A 68 18.69 15.71 -22.48
N PRO A 69 17.40 16.15 -22.50
CA PRO A 69 17.09 17.57 -22.63
C PRO A 69 17.70 18.36 -21.47
N ALA A 70 18.16 19.58 -21.74
CA ALA A 70 18.75 20.46 -20.74
C ALA A 70 17.66 21.35 -20.10
N VAL A 71 16.64 20.73 -19.47
CA VAL A 71 15.62 21.42 -18.67
C VAL A 71 15.86 21.16 -17.17
N PRO A 72 15.54 22.09 -16.26
CA PRO A 72 15.81 21.93 -14.83
C PRO A 72 15.25 20.63 -14.23
N GLU A 73 14.05 20.24 -14.64
CA GLU A 73 13.32 19.08 -14.12
C GLU A 73 13.97 17.74 -14.49
N THR A 74 14.83 17.70 -15.52
CA THR A 74 15.52 16.47 -15.93
C THR A 74 16.90 16.31 -15.30
N HIS A 75 17.39 17.30 -14.55
CA HIS A 75 18.72 17.24 -13.94
C HIS A 75 18.88 16.04 -13.00
N GLN A 76 17.97 15.90 -12.04
CA GLN A 76 18.05 14.83 -11.04
C GLN A 76 17.72 13.45 -11.62
N LEU A 77 16.84 13.39 -12.63
CA LEU A 77 16.64 12.19 -13.44
C LEU A 77 17.95 11.74 -14.09
N LEU A 78 18.72 12.66 -14.67
CA LEU A 78 19.98 12.35 -15.33
C LEU A 78 21.03 11.85 -14.33
N VAL A 79 21.18 12.54 -13.19
CA VAL A 79 22.09 12.14 -12.11
C VAL A 79 21.74 10.73 -11.62
N PHE A 80 20.46 10.47 -11.35
CA PHE A 80 19.96 9.16 -10.94
C PHE A 80 20.30 8.09 -11.99
N LEU A 81 19.99 8.33 -13.27
CA LEU A 81 20.26 7.34 -14.32
C LEU A 81 21.75 7.09 -14.50
N GLN A 82 22.60 8.12 -14.38
CA GLN A 82 24.05 7.98 -14.45
C GLN A 82 24.56 7.08 -13.32
N GLU A 83 24.16 7.35 -12.08
CA GLU A 83 24.55 6.54 -10.91
C GLU A 83 24.11 5.09 -11.07
N ARG A 84 22.86 4.87 -11.49
CA ARG A 84 22.29 3.52 -11.70
C ARG A 84 22.94 2.73 -12.83
N LEU A 85 23.59 3.42 -13.77
CA LEU A 85 24.31 2.78 -14.87
C LEU A 85 25.82 2.75 -14.66
N SER A 86 26.39 3.47 -13.68
CA SER A 86 27.83 3.48 -13.44
C SER A 86 28.22 2.59 -12.28
N VAL A 87 27.49 2.66 -11.16
CA VAL A 87 27.81 1.95 -9.92
C VAL A 87 27.76 0.43 -10.10
N PRO A 88 26.63 -0.18 -10.47
CA PRO A 88 26.53 -1.63 -10.56
C PRO A 88 27.33 -2.21 -11.74
N THR A 89 27.51 -1.46 -12.83
CA THR A 89 28.08 -2.00 -14.07
C THR A 89 29.58 -1.71 -14.24
N GLY A 90 30.10 -0.70 -13.53
CA GLY A 90 31.45 -0.16 -13.77
C GLY A 90 31.58 0.63 -15.08
N SER A 91 30.47 0.91 -15.77
CA SER A 91 30.49 1.67 -17.02
C SER A 91 30.87 3.13 -16.78
N TYR A 92 31.66 3.70 -17.68
CA TYR A 92 31.87 5.14 -17.74
C TYR A 92 30.66 5.79 -18.41
N VAL A 93 29.87 6.57 -17.64
CA VAL A 93 28.64 7.19 -18.13
C VAL A 93 28.83 8.68 -18.35
N SER A 94 28.74 9.11 -19.60
CA SER A 94 28.87 10.50 -20.03
C SER A 94 27.56 11.06 -20.58
N THR A 95 27.44 12.39 -20.62
CA THR A 95 26.22 13.08 -21.04
C THR A 95 26.49 14.02 -22.19
N VAL A 96 25.61 14.03 -23.20
CA VAL A 96 25.69 14.95 -24.33
C VAL A 96 24.41 15.77 -24.46
N SER A 97 24.55 17.07 -24.69
CA SER A 97 23.43 18.01 -24.84
C SER A 97 22.93 18.13 -26.29
N ASN A 98 23.75 17.78 -27.28
CA ASN A 98 23.44 18.01 -28.69
C ASN A 98 22.56 16.91 -29.31
N LYS A 99 21.57 17.34 -30.13
CA LYS A 99 20.67 16.46 -30.90
C LYS A 99 21.36 15.59 -31.97
N SER A 100 22.63 15.87 -32.29
CA SER A 100 23.38 15.26 -33.42
C SER A 100 24.39 14.17 -33.03
N GLY A 101 24.57 13.87 -31.74
CA GLY A 101 25.50 12.84 -31.28
C GLY A 101 24.93 11.41 -31.36
N ILE A 102 25.79 10.41 -31.58
CA ILE A 102 25.44 8.99 -31.41
C ILE A 102 25.38 8.72 -29.90
N ALA A 103 24.18 8.66 -29.34
CA ALA A 103 23.95 8.32 -27.93
C ALA A 103 23.42 6.90 -27.79
N ASN A 104 23.84 6.20 -26.74
CA ASN A 104 23.34 4.86 -26.44
C ASN A 104 21.94 4.92 -25.83
N ILE A 105 21.66 5.94 -25.01
CA ILE A 105 20.36 6.18 -24.39
C ILE A 105 19.95 7.61 -24.71
N LYS A 106 18.75 7.79 -25.27
CA LYS A 106 18.22 9.09 -25.66
C LYS A 106 16.89 9.38 -24.96
N LEU A 107 16.90 10.34 -24.06
CA LEU A 107 15.72 10.93 -23.47
C LEU A 107 15.31 12.15 -24.31
N SER A 108 14.01 12.30 -24.60
CA SER A 108 13.53 13.44 -25.37
C SER A 108 12.10 13.82 -25.01
N LEU A 109 11.86 15.13 -24.88
CA LEU A 109 10.50 15.66 -24.80
C LEU A 109 9.91 15.75 -26.20
N ASN A 110 8.61 15.47 -26.31
CA ASN A 110 7.88 15.57 -27.57
C ASN A 110 7.73 17.05 -27.96
N ASP A 111 8.06 17.38 -29.21
CA ASP A 111 7.87 18.75 -29.73
C ASP A 111 6.37 19.13 -29.79
N LYS A 112 5.49 18.14 -30.00
CA LYS A 112 4.03 18.26 -29.91
C LYS A 112 3.49 17.23 -28.92
N ALA A 113 2.69 17.66 -27.96
CA ALA A 113 2.12 16.79 -26.95
C ALA A 113 1.28 15.66 -27.58
N ASP A 114 1.58 14.42 -27.18
CA ASP A 114 0.76 13.25 -27.48
C ASP A 114 -0.38 13.16 -26.44
N PRO A 115 -1.65 13.32 -26.84
CA PRO A 115 -2.77 13.34 -25.89
C PRO A 115 -2.93 12.02 -25.13
N ILE A 116 -2.45 10.88 -25.68
CA ILE A 116 -2.54 9.57 -25.02
C ILE A 116 -1.59 9.50 -23.82
N LEU A 117 -0.39 10.09 -23.94
CA LEU A 117 0.62 10.02 -22.90
C LEU A 117 0.31 10.94 -21.71
N GLY A 118 -0.51 11.97 -21.89
CA GLY A 118 -0.81 12.93 -20.82
C GLY A 118 0.47 13.55 -20.23
N THR A 119 0.49 13.76 -18.91
CA THR A 119 1.61 14.39 -18.20
C THR A 119 2.68 13.42 -17.72
N GLU A 120 2.33 12.15 -17.54
CA GLU A 120 3.17 11.14 -16.88
C GLU A 120 3.48 9.92 -17.77
N GLY A 121 2.91 9.86 -18.97
CA GLY A 121 3.15 8.77 -19.92
C GLY A 121 4.44 8.90 -20.72
N TYR A 122 4.88 7.77 -21.25
CA TYR A 122 6.10 7.66 -22.05
C TYR A 122 6.00 6.59 -23.14
N GLN A 123 6.90 6.69 -24.10
CA GLN A 123 7.24 5.66 -25.06
C GLN A 123 8.69 5.26 -24.86
N LEU A 124 8.97 3.96 -24.68
CA LEU A 124 10.30 3.40 -24.53
C LEU A 124 10.55 2.40 -25.67
N SER A 125 11.62 2.66 -26.44
CA SER A 125 12.11 1.80 -27.51
C SER A 125 13.50 1.27 -27.15
N VAL A 126 13.68 -0.04 -27.19
CA VAL A 126 14.97 -0.71 -27.02
C VAL A 126 15.28 -1.44 -28.31
N THR A 127 16.37 -1.05 -28.97
CA THR A 127 16.89 -1.69 -30.20
C THR A 127 18.28 -2.26 -29.93
N PRO A 128 18.84 -3.12 -30.81
CA PRO A 128 20.20 -3.62 -30.61
C PRO A 128 21.28 -2.52 -30.57
N LYS A 129 20.99 -1.32 -31.10
CA LYS A 129 21.96 -0.22 -31.24
C LYS A 129 21.80 0.88 -30.19
N HIS A 130 20.57 1.16 -29.78
CA HIS A 130 20.28 2.28 -28.87
C HIS A 130 18.92 2.10 -28.17
N ILE A 131 18.73 2.89 -27.11
CA ILE A 131 17.52 3.01 -26.33
C ILE A 131 16.98 4.44 -26.47
N SER A 132 15.66 4.60 -26.64
CA SER A 132 15.00 5.91 -26.65
C SER A 132 13.82 5.93 -25.70
N ILE A 133 13.70 7.00 -24.91
CA ILE A 133 12.52 7.32 -24.10
C ILE A 133 11.99 8.68 -24.53
N LYS A 134 10.70 8.72 -24.88
CA LYS A 134 9.97 9.93 -25.27
C LYS A 134 8.80 10.17 -24.33
N ALA A 135 8.56 11.43 -23.98
CA ALA A 135 7.41 11.82 -23.15
C ALA A 135 7.00 13.26 -23.42
N ASN A 136 5.81 13.65 -22.99
CA ASN A 136 5.40 15.06 -23.05
C ASN A 136 6.09 15.92 -21.98
N HIS A 137 6.36 15.35 -20.80
CA HIS A 137 6.96 16.03 -19.66
C HIS A 137 8.04 15.16 -18.99
N ALA A 138 8.86 15.79 -18.15
CA ALA A 138 9.97 15.12 -17.46
C ALA A 138 9.53 13.95 -16.56
N ALA A 139 8.32 14.01 -15.98
CA ALA A 139 7.75 12.91 -15.18
C ALA A 139 7.61 11.61 -16.01
N GLY A 140 7.15 11.72 -17.27
CA GLY A 140 7.08 10.57 -18.17
C GLY A 140 8.46 10.01 -18.51
N LEU A 141 9.46 10.86 -18.73
CA LEU A 141 10.84 10.40 -18.92
C LEU A 141 11.34 9.63 -17.69
N PHE A 142 11.04 10.14 -16.49
CA PHE A 142 11.41 9.49 -15.23
C PHE A 142 10.77 8.12 -15.07
N TYR A 143 9.46 7.98 -15.29
CA TYR A 143 8.79 6.68 -15.24
C TYR A 143 9.23 5.72 -16.35
N GLY A 144 9.58 6.24 -17.52
CA GLY A 144 10.20 5.46 -18.59
C GLY A 144 11.55 4.89 -18.19
N VAL A 145 12.35 5.67 -17.44
CA VAL A 145 13.62 5.20 -16.86
C VAL A 145 13.38 4.13 -15.79
N GLN A 146 12.35 4.26 -14.95
CA GLN A 146 12.00 3.20 -13.99
C GLN A 146 11.72 1.86 -14.70
N SER A 147 10.97 1.89 -15.80
CA SER A 147 10.71 0.69 -16.61
C SER A 147 11.96 0.18 -17.33
N LEU A 148 12.83 1.07 -17.83
CA LEU A 148 14.10 0.68 -18.45
C LEU A 148 14.99 -0.10 -17.47
N LEU A 149 15.13 0.37 -16.22
CA LEU A 149 15.92 -0.34 -15.21
C LEU A 149 15.37 -1.75 -14.93
N GLN A 150 14.05 -1.93 -15.04
CA GLN A 150 13.41 -3.24 -14.89
C GLN A 150 13.59 -4.18 -16.11
N LEU A 151 14.14 -3.68 -17.22
CA LEU A 151 14.51 -4.50 -18.38
C LEU A 151 15.95 -5.05 -18.31
N PHE A 152 16.83 -4.42 -17.54
CA PHE A 152 18.20 -4.91 -17.29
C PHE A 152 18.21 -6.04 -16.26
N PRO A 153 19.30 -6.84 -16.14
CA PRO A 153 19.42 -7.86 -15.11
C PRO A 153 19.20 -7.28 -13.71
N ALA A 154 18.69 -8.09 -12.77
CA ALA A 154 18.39 -7.64 -11.42
C ALA A 154 19.58 -6.98 -10.70
N ALA A 155 20.81 -7.35 -11.07
CA ALA A 155 22.04 -6.77 -10.57
C ALA A 155 22.18 -5.25 -10.80
N ILE A 156 21.38 -4.65 -11.71
CA ILE A 156 21.34 -3.20 -11.91
C ILE A 156 20.84 -2.46 -10.65
N GLU A 157 20.21 -3.21 -9.73
CA GLU A 157 19.76 -2.70 -8.45
C GLU A 157 20.86 -2.58 -7.40
N SER A 158 22.03 -3.18 -7.64
CA SER A 158 23.16 -3.19 -6.72
C SER A 158 23.64 -1.79 -6.37
N LYS A 159 24.08 -1.62 -5.13
CA LYS A 159 24.77 -0.42 -4.62
C LYS A 159 26.28 -0.50 -4.82
N GLU A 160 26.77 -1.61 -5.36
CA GLU A 160 28.18 -1.90 -5.58
C GLU A 160 28.39 -2.49 -6.98
N LEU A 161 29.64 -2.44 -7.46
CA LEU A 161 30.05 -3.04 -8.72
C LEU A 161 29.76 -4.55 -8.74
N VAL A 162 29.15 -5.04 -9.83
CA VAL A 162 28.89 -6.46 -10.06
C VAL A 162 29.61 -6.92 -11.32
N GLU A 163 30.57 -7.83 -11.14
CA GLU A 163 31.37 -8.39 -12.24
C GLU A 163 30.71 -9.63 -12.88
N GLY A 164 31.14 -9.99 -14.09
CA GLY A 164 30.70 -11.21 -14.77
C GLY A 164 29.27 -11.19 -15.29
N ILE A 165 28.59 -10.04 -15.24
CA ILE A 165 27.25 -9.83 -15.77
C ILE A 165 27.33 -9.19 -17.15
N GLU A 166 26.59 -9.76 -18.10
CA GLU A 166 26.35 -9.12 -19.38
C GLU A 166 25.09 -8.24 -19.28
N TRP A 167 25.29 -6.93 -19.31
CA TRP A 167 24.24 -5.92 -19.11
C TRP A 167 23.32 -5.81 -20.32
N LYS A 168 22.39 -6.77 -20.46
CA LYS A 168 21.47 -6.89 -21.58
C LYS A 168 20.05 -6.42 -21.23
N ALA A 169 19.43 -5.68 -22.14
CA ALA A 169 17.99 -5.40 -22.13
C ALA A 169 17.34 -5.99 -23.40
N PRO A 170 16.20 -6.69 -23.30
CA PRO A 170 15.51 -7.22 -24.47
C PRO A 170 15.03 -6.08 -25.38
N CYS A 171 15.06 -6.31 -26.69
CA CYS A 171 14.50 -5.34 -27.64
C CYS A 171 12.98 -5.28 -27.49
N VAL A 172 12.43 -4.09 -27.26
CA VAL A 172 11.01 -3.89 -26.97
C VAL A 172 10.54 -2.52 -27.46
N GLU A 173 9.25 -2.42 -27.72
CA GLU A 173 8.51 -1.16 -27.78
C GLU A 173 7.48 -1.13 -26.66
N VAL A 174 7.50 -0.10 -25.84
CA VAL A 174 6.60 0.10 -24.70
C VAL A 174 5.91 1.44 -24.85
N THR A 175 4.58 1.46 -24.79
CA THR A 175 3.80 2.68 -24.56
C THR A 175 3.11 2.53 -23.22
N ASP A 176 3.28 3.52 -22.34
CA ASP A 176 2.76 3.43 -20.99
C ASP A 176 2.33 4.78 -20.45
N TYR A 177 1.31 4.77 -19.58
CA TYR A 177 0.75 5.94 -18.92
C TYR A 177 -0.13 5.46 -17.75
N PRO A 178 -0.23 6.26 -16.66
CA PRO A 178 -0.98 5.86 -15.50
C PRO A 178 -2.49 5.85 -15.78
N ARG A 179 -3.19 4.86 -15.22
CA ARG A 179 -4.65 4.83 -15.16
C ARG A 179 -5.23 5.94 -14.28
N LEU A 180 -4.58 6.23 -13.15
CA LEU A 180 -5.06 7.18 -12.13
C LEU A 180 -3.97 8.18 -11.75
N GLY A 181 -4.40 9.43 -11.51
CA GLY A 181 -3.49 10.53 -11.17
C GLY A 181 -2.94 10.45 -9.74
N TRP A 182 -3.70 9.87 -8.80
CA TRP A 182 -3.26 9.65 -7.42
C TRP A 182 -2.78 8.22 -7.21
N ARG A 183 -1.49 8.06 -6.91
CA ARG A 183 -0.86 6.77 -6.62
C ARG A 183 -0.08 6.93 -5.33
N GLY A 184 -0.75 6.62 -4.22
CA GLY A 184 -0.25 6.93 -2.88
C GLY A 184 0.36 5.75 -2.14
N LEU A 185 1.40 6.05 -1.36
CA LEU A 185 1.78 5.25 -0.19
C LEU A 185 1.80 6.17 1.03
N MET A 186 1.15 5.74 2.10
CA MET A 186 1.23 6.41 3.40
C MET A 186 2.33 5.78 4.25
N PHE A 187 2.97 6.63 5.07
CA PHE A 187 3.97 6.22 6.04
C PHE A 187 3.70 6.90 7.38
N ASP A 188 3.35 6.11 8.39
CA ASP A 188 3.22 6.53 9.78
C ASP A 188 4.59 6.73 10.42
N VAL A 189 4.88 7.97 10.78
CA VAL A 189 6.09 8.35 11.53
C VAL A 189 5.75 8.85 12.93
N ALA A 190 4.46 8.85 13.30
CA ALA A 190 3.96 9.30 14.58
C ALA A 190 4.08 8.21 15.64
N ARG A 191 3.63 6.98 15.34
CA ARG A 191 3.68 5.85 16.30
C ARG A 191 5.11 5.44 16.63
N HIS A 192 5.96 5.37 15.60
CA HIS A 192 7.41 5.21 15.72
C HIS A 192 8.11 6.23 14.83
N TYR A 193 9.12 6.90 15.36
CA TYR A 193 9.89 7.88 14.59
C TYR A 193 10.83 7.20 13.59
N PHE A 194 10.85 7.70 12.35
CA PHE A 194 11.81 7.34 11.31
C PHE A 194 12.63 8.55 10.92
N THR A 195 13.92 8.36 10.70
CA THR A 195 14.84 9.44 10.33
C THR A 195 14.52 10.01 8.94
N LYS A 196 15.02 11.22 8.67
CA LYS A 196 14.94 11.86 7.34
C LYS A 196 15.47 10.95 6.22
N ASP A 197 16.57 10.25 6.47
CA ASP A 197 17.18 9.38 5.46
C ASP A 197 16.37 8.10 5.25
N GLU A 198 15.70 7.58 6.27
CA GLU A 198 14.74 6.48 6.12
C GLU A 198 13.51 6.89 5.31
N ILE A 199 13.02 8.14 5.45
CA ILE A 199 11.97 8.67 4.56
C ILE A 199 12.47 8.76 3.11
N LYS A 200 13.69 9.25 2.88
CA LYS A 200 14.29 9.27 1.52
C LYS A 200 14.42 7.87 0.93
N GLN A 201 14.82 6.88 1.75
CA GLN A 201 14.88 5.47 1.37
C GLN A 201 13.49 4.96 0.98
N TYR A 202 12.45 5.31 1.75
CA TYR A 202 11.07 4.96 1.41
C TYR A 202 10.62 5.59 0.08
N ILE A 203 10.92 6.88 -0.16
CA ILE A 203 10.65 7.56 -1.44
C ILE A 203 11.35 6.86 -2.60
N ASN A 204 12.62 6.45 -2.45
CA ASN A 204 13.34 5.71 -3.49
C ASN A 204 12.68 4.36 -3.82
N ALA A 205 12.15 3.66 -2.80
CA ALA A 205 11.43 2.42 -3.00
C ALA A 205 10.06 2.65 -3.69
N MET A 206 9.35 3.74 -3.33
CA MET A 206 8.08 4.14 -3.93
C MET A 206 8.21 4.37 -5.45
N VAL A 207 9.20 5.15 -5.86
CA VAL A 207 9.31 5.58 -7.27
C VAL A 207 9.72 4.45 -8.22
N ARG A 208 10.38 3.40 -7.71
CA ARG A 208 10.63 2.15 -8.46
C ARG A 208 9.34 1.57 -9.04
N TYR A 209 8.23 1.74 -8.32
CA TYR A 209 6.90 1.25 -8.68
C TYR A 209 5.93 2.37 -9.06
N LYS A 210 6.46 3.55 -9.44
CA LYS A 210 5.73 4.67 -10.04
C LYS A 210 4.65 5.31 -9.16
N TYR A 211 4.78 5.19 -7.83
CA TYR A 211 4.01 5.99 -6.87
C TYR A 211 4.42 7.46 -6.95
N ASN A 212 3.46 8.37 -6.78
CA ASN A 212 3.66 9.82 -6.92
C ASN A 212 3.17 10.65 -5.73
N ILE A 213 2.53 10.04 -4.73
CA ILE A 213 2.13 10.70 -3.47
C ILE A 213 2.73 9.94 -2.29
N LEU A 214 3.51 10.63 -1.46
CA LEU A 214 3.83 10.19 -0.10
C LEU A 214 2.85 10.86 0.85
N HIS A 215 1.95 10.09 1.45
CA HIS A 215 1.13 10.57 2.54
C HIS A 215 1.91 10.39 3.85
N LEU A 216 2.36 11.51 4.43
CA LEU A 216 3.18 11.49 5.64
C LEU A 216 2.32 11.84 6.85
N HIS A 217 2.04 10.82 7.67
CA HIS A 217 1.26 10.95 8.90
C HIS A 217 2.17 11.44 10.03
N LEU A 218 2.12 12.75 10.29
CA LEU A 218 3.11 13.46 11.10
C LEU A 218 2.74 13.55 12.58
N THR A 219 1.48 13.32 12.95
CA THR A 219 1.01 13.54 14.32
C THR A 219 -0.05 12.52 14.71
N ASP A 220 0.12 11.93 15.88
CA ASP A 220 -0.85 11.04 16.54
C ASP A 220 -0.66 11.12 18.07
N ASP A 221 -1.33 10.24 18.81
CA ASP A 221 -1.27 10.14 20.27
C ASP A 221 0.14 9.88 20.82
N GLU A 222 0.97 9.14 20.08
CA GLU A 222 2.32 8.73 20.48
C GLU A 222 3.42 9.71 20.04
N GLY A 223 3.07 10.73 19.25
CA GLY A 223 4.11 11.56 18.67
C GLY A 223 3.62 12.73 17.83
N TRP A 224 4.21 13.89 18.09
CA TRP A 224 4.19 15.03 17.19
C TRP A 224 5.55 15.19 16.49
N ARG A 225 5.58 15.11 15.15
CA ARG A 225 6.83 14.93 14.39
C ARG A 225 7.30 16.14 13.58
N ILE A 226 6.64 17.29 13.66
CA ILE A 226 7.01 18.47 12.86
C ILE A 226 7.22 19.73 13.70
N GLU A 227 8.30 20.47 13.44
CA GLU A 227 8.53 21.75 14.09
C GLU A 227 7.51 22.82 13.66
N ILE A 228 6.82 23.41 14.63
CA ILE A 228 5.96 24.58 14.45
C ILE A 228 6.53 25.74 15.28
N LYS A 229 7.04 26.76 14.59
CA LYS A 229 7.63 27.94 15.24
C LYS A 229 6.59 28.66 16.08
N GLY A 230 6.98 29.10 17.27
CA GLY A 230 6.07 29.69 18.26
C GLY A 230 5.29 28.68 19.09
N LEU A 231 5.37 27.37 18.78
CA LEU A 231 4.75 26.30 19.56
C LEU A 231 5.78 25.22 19.98
N PRO A 232 6.89 25.59 20.68
CA PRO A 232 8.04 24.71 20.91
C PRO A 232 7.69 23.43 21.70
N LYS A 233 6.70 23.46 22.60
CA LYS A 233 6.29 22.27 23.35
C LYS A 233 5.81 21.11 22.48
N LEU A 234 5.37 21.36 21.24
CA LEU A 234 5.01 20.28 20.32
C LEU A 234 6.18 19.33 20.07
N THR A 235 7.41 19.84 20.05
CA THR A 235 8.62 19.04 19.82
C THR A 235 9.49 18.88 21.06
N GLU A 236 9.39 19.76 22.07
CA GLU A 236 10.03 19.56 23.38
C GLU A 236 9.33 18.49 24.24
N VAL A 237 8.01 18.32 24.07
CA VAL A 237 7.19 17.34 24.81
C VAL A 237 6.55 16.34 23.86
N GLY A 238 5.77 16.82 22.90
CA GLY A 238 4.90 15.99 22.04
C GLY A 238 5.66 14.98 21.18
N ALA A 239 6.94 15.22 20.91
CA ALA A 239 7.79 14.31 20.14
C ALA A 239 8.35 13.13 20.95
N TRP A 240 8.12 13.06 22.27
CA TRP A 240 8.83 12.12 23.14
C TRP A 240 7.91 11.27 24.02
N SER A 241 8.01 9.95 23.85
CA SER A 241 7.32 8.95 24.66
C SER A 241 8.33 8.08 25.43
N VAL A 242 7.84 7.18 26.28
CA VAL A 242 8.66 6.13 26.92
C VAL A 242 8.84 4.98 25.95
N ARG A 243 10.08 4.49 25.79
CA ARG A 243 10.38 3.33 24.96
C ARG A 243 9.73 2.07 25.53
N LYS A 244 8.84 1.44 24.78
CA LYS A 244 8.27 0.11 25.08
C LYS A 244 8.57 -0.87 23.93
N VAL A 245 8.59 -2.16 24.24
CA VAL A 245 8.83 -3.25 23.27
C VAL A 245 7.88 -4.40 23.61
N GLY A 246 7.26 -4.99 22.58
CA GLY A 246 6.31 -6.10 22.73
C GLY A 246 5.07 -5.86 21.89
N GLU A 247 3.89 -6.22 22.40
CA GLU A 247 2.62 -6.05 21.70
C GLU A 247 2.02 -4.66 21.96
N PHE A 248 2.03 -3.80 20.94
CA PHE A 248 1.39 -2.49 20.97
C PHE A 248 -0.10 -2.63 21.31
N GLY A 249 -0.62 -1.70 22.11
CA GLY A 249 -1.96 -1.76 22.70
C GLY A 249 -2.02 -2.57 24.01
N ASN A 250 -1.03 -3.41 24.31
CA ASN A 250 -0.99 -4.23 25.53
C ASN A 250 0.16 -3.88 26.48
N PHE A 251 0.86 -2.76 26.24
CA PHE A 251 1.90 -2.31 27.16
C PHE A 251 1.34 -1.92 28.52
N ILE A 252 2.10 -2.25 29.56
CA ILE A 252 1.87 -1.71 30.90
C ILE A 252 2.08 -0.19 30.82
N PRO A 253 1.12 0.61 31.31
CA PRO A 253 1.24 2.07 31.32
C PRO A 253 2.56 2.52 31.96
N PRO A 254 3.24 3.53 31.41
CA PRO A 254 4.47 4.02 32.00
C PRO A 254 4.28 4.57 33.42
N THR A 255 5.26 4.38 34.29
CA THR A 255 5.30 5.08 35.58
C THR A 255 5.67 6.55 35.38
N ALA A 256 5.45 7.38 36.40
CA ALA A 256 5.73 8.82 36.34
C ALA A 256 7.23 9.14 36.13
N ASP A 257 8.12 8.27 36.62
CA ASP A 257 9.57 8.48 36.62
C ASP A 257 10.29 7.87 35.39
N GLU A 258 9.57 7.13 34.54
CA GLU A 258 10.17 6.58 33.32
C GLU A 258 10.53 7.71 32.33
N PRO A 259 11.77 7.70 31.76
CA PRO A 259 12.22 8.77 30.90
C PRO A 259 11.48 8.76 29.55
N ARG A 260 10.97 9.93 29.16
CA ARG A 260 10.35 10.18 27.86
C ARG A 260 11.39 10.69 26.88
N ASN A 261 12.18 9.76 26.35
CA ASN A 261 13.30 10.04 25.44
C ASN A 261 13.27 9.18 24.17
N TYR A 262 12.14 8.52 23.90
CA TYR A 262 11.91 7.76 22.68
C TYR A 262 11.11 8.59 21.69
N GLY A 263 11.68 8.86 20.52
CA GLY A 263 11.02 9.64 19.47
C GLY A 263 12.00 10.49 18.69
N GLY A 264 11.51 11.62 18.21
CA GLY A 264 12.18 12.52 17.29
C GLY A 264 11.16 13.37 16.53
N PHE A 265 11.65 14.38 15.81
CA PHE A 265 10.85 15.27 14.98
C PHE A 265 11.71 15.84 13.84
N TYR A 266 11.05 16.33 12.80
CA TYR A 266 11.66 17.01 11.67
C TYR A 266 11.61 18.53 11.89
N THR A 267 12.76 19.18 11.74
CA THR A 267 12.80 20.64 11.67
C THR A 267 12.13 21.14 10.38
N GLN A 268 11.80 22.43 10.30
CA GLN A 268 11.29 22.98 9.04
C GLN A 268 12.28 22.85 7.88
N GLU A 269 13.59 22.86 8.16
CA GLU A 269 14.61 22.63 7.12
C GLU A 269 14.67 21.17 6.67
N ASP A 270 14.49 20.22 7.59
CA ASP A 270 14.36 18.80 7.22
C ASP A 270 13.14 18.57 6.31
N ILE A 271 12.01 19.19 6.61
CA ILE A 271 10.80 19.10 5.78
C ILE A 271 11.04 19.70 4.39
N LYS A 272 11.67 20.88 4.30
CA LYS A 272 12.01 21.48 2.99
C LYS A 272 12.93 20.58 2.17
N GLU A 273 13.93 19.97 2.82
CA GLU A 273 14.82 19.02 2.17
C GLU A 273 14.07 17.79 1.67
N LEU A 274 13.18 17.21 2.48
CA LEU A 274 12.33 16.08 2.08
C LEU A 274 11.39 16.42 0.92
N VAL A 275 10.73 17.58 0.97
CA VAL A 275 9.86 18.06 -0.11
C VAL A 275 10.65 18.24 -1.40
N GLN A 276 11.84 18.85 -1.34
CA GLN A 276 12.70 18.99 -2.51
C GLN A 276 13.14 17.62 -3.03
N TYR A 277 13.59 16.72 -2.15
CA TYR A 277 14.02 15.36 -2.52
C TYR A 277 12.92 14.55 -3.20
N ALA A 278 11.68 14.66 -2.71
CA ALA A 278 10.49 14.04 -3.29
C ALA A 278 10.16 14.65 -4.66
N LYS A 279 10.16 15.99 -4.76
CA LYS A 279 9.88 16.71 -6.02
C LYS A 279 10.83 16.33 -7.14
N GLU A 280 12.11 16.17 -6.84
CA GLU A 280 13.15 15.72 -7.78
C GLU A 280 12.91 14.31 -8.35
N ARG A 281 12.03 13.54 -7.68
CA ARG A 281 11.58 12.21 -8.07
C ARG A 281 10.11 12.19 -8.48
N PHE A 282 9.53 13.36 -8.77
CA PHE A 282 8.14 13.55 -9.17
C PHE A 282 7.11 13.04 -8.14
N VAL A 283 7.48 13.09 -6.85
CA VAL A 283 6.61 12.73 -5.73
C VAL A 283 6.15 14.00 -5.01
N ASN A 284 4.84 14.13 -4.77
CA ASN A 284 4.29 15.11 -3.85
C ASN A 284 4.21 14.51 -2.44
N ILE A 285 4.41 15.35 -1.42
CA ILE A 285 4.17 14.96 -0.03
C ILE A 285 2.83 15.56 0.41
N LEU A 286 1.88 14.69 0.78
CA LEU A 286 0.65 15.05 1.48
C LEU A 286 0.94 15.02 2.99
N PRO A 287 0.95 16.17 3.68
CA PRO A 287 1.07 16.17 5.13
C PRO A 287 -0.27 15.84 5.78
N GLU A 288 -0.23 15.06 6.87
CA GLU A 288 -1.36 14.85 7.76
C GLU A 288 -1.08 15.37 9.16
N ILE A 289 -2.01 16.18 9.68
CA ILE A 289 -2.12 16.58 11.08
C ILE A 289 -3.49 16.11 11.56
N ASP A 290 -3.56 14.93 12.18
CA ASP A 290 -4.81 14.28 12.53
C ASP A 290 -5.53 14.96 13.71
N VAL A 291 -6.78 15.37 13.48
CA VAL A 291 -7.66 16.06 14.42
C VAL A 291 -9.14 15.79 14.07
N PRO A 292 -10.08 15.79 15.04
CA PRO A 292 -9.90 16.12 16.45
C PRO A 292 -9.47 14.92 17.31
N GLY A 293 -9.61 13.69 16.82
CA GLY A 293 -9.04 12.48 17.47
C GLY A 293 -7.52 12.46 17.38
N HIS A 294 -6.90 11.39 17.86
CA HIS A 294 -5.46 11.15 17.70
C HIS A 294 -4.55 12.32 18.13
N SER A 295 -5.02 13.13 19.09
CA SER A 295 -4.41 14.43 19.42
C SER A 295 -3.70 14.43 20.77
N LEU A 296 -3.47 13.27 21.41
CA LEU A 296 -2.92 13.23 22.76
C LEU A 296 -1.51 13.81 22.86
N ALA A 297 -0.67 13.70 21.82
CA ALA A 297 0.64 14.35 21.80
C ALA A 297 0.52 15.88 21.80
N ALA A 298 -0.43 16.44 21.04
CA ALA A 298 -0.68 17.88 21.03
C ALA A 298 -1.25 18.37 22.37
N ILE A 299 -2.17 17.61 22.97
CA ILE A 299 -2.76 17.94 24.28
C ILE A 299 -1.72 17.83 25.40
N ALA A 300 -0.84 16.83 25.38
CA ALA A 300 0.25 16.73 26.35
C ALA A 300 1.22 17.92 26.28
N SER A 301 1.39 18.51 25.08
CA SER A 301 2.17 19.73 24.88
C SER A 301 1.44 21.00 25.33
N TYR A 302 0.14 21.10 25.03
CA TYR A 302 -0.73 22.24 25.35
C TYR A 302 -2.08 21.74 25.90
N PRO A 303 -2.16 21.46 27.22
CA PRO A 303 -3.34 20.87 27.84
C PRO A 303 -4.63 21.68 27.67
N GLU A 304 -4.50 23.00 27.50
CA GLU A 304 -5.62 23.91 27.26
C GLU A 304 -6.37 23.66 25.95
N LEU A 305 -5.90 22.74 25.09
CA LEU A 305 -6.59 22.32 23.88
C LEU A 305 -7.72 21.31 24.14
N SER A 306 -7.67 20.58 25.26
CA SER A 306 -8.76 19.69 25.70
C SER A 306 -9.77 20.44 26.57
N CYS A 307 -10.99 19.91 26.65
CA CYS A 307 -12.00 20.35 27.62
C CYS A 307 -12.19 19.36 28.77
N THR A 308 -11.43 18.27 28.78
CA THR A 308 -11.53 17.25 29.83
C THR A 308 -10.79 17.71 31.09
N PRO A 309 -11.46 17.72 32.27
CA PRO A 309 -10.81 18.05 33.52
C PRO A 309 -9.61 17.13 33.79
N GLY A 310 -8.48 17.70 34.19
CA GLY A 310 -7.26 16.95 34.49
C GLY A 310 -6.31 16.76 33.31
N ALA A 311 -6.62 17.32 32.13
CA ALA A 311 -5.78 17.22 30.92
C ALA A 311 -4.34 17.73 31.13
N GLU A 312 -4.08 18.60 32.12
CA GLU A 312 -2.73 19.04 32.49
C GLU A 312 -1.82 17.91 32.96
N ASN A 313 -2.39 16.76 33.32
CA ASN A 313 -1.66 15.56 33.71
C ASN A 313 -1.44 14.59 32.55
N TYR A 314 -2.02 14.85 31.37
CA TYR A 314 -1.86 13.99 30.21
C TYR A 314 -0.40 13.95 29.76
N LYS A 315 -0.03 12.83 29.16
CA LYS A 315 1.30 12.55 28.64
C LYS A 315 1.16 11.92 27.27
N VAL A 316 2.20 12.10 26.45
CA VAL A 316 2.31 11.41 25.14
C VAL A 316 2.16 9.91 25.34
N ARG A 317 1.39 9.24 24.48
CA ARG A 317 1.15 7.79 24.59
C ARG A 317 2.43 7.00 24.27
N SER A 318 2.62 5.86 24.93
CA SER A 318 3.75 4.95 24.72
C SER A 318 3.34 3.61 24.09
N GLY A 319 2.13 3.53 23.57
CA GLY A 319 1.50 2.34 22.98
C GLY A 319 0.64 1.53 23.95
N GLU A 320 0.49 1.95 25.21
CA GLU A 320 -0.46 1.35 26.16
C GLU A 320 -1.93 1.53 25.72
N ARG A 321 -2.85 0.73 26.27
CA ARG A 321 -4.27 0.81 25.91
C ARG A 321 -4.92 2.10 26.42
N ILE A 322 -5.37 2.96 25.51
CA ILE A 322 -6.18 4.15 25.84
C ILE A 322 -7.62 4.08 25.28
N MET A 323 -7.91 3.09 24.44
CA MET A 323 -9.23 2.88 23.82
C MET A 323 -9.80 1.50 24.18
N ASP A 324 -11.12 1.43 24.33
CA ASP A 324 -11.89 0.19 24.36
C ASP A 324 -12.69 0.02 23.06
N TRP A 325 -12.28 -0.99 22.29
CA TRP A 325 -12.85 -1.39 21.00
C TRP A 325 -13.90 -2.49 21.10
N SER A 326 -14.23 -2.96 22.32
CA SER A 326 -15.12 -4.11 22.54
C SER A 326 -16.54 -3.94 21.96
N ARG A 327 -16.95 -2.69 21.68
CA ARG A 327 -18.26 -2.35 21.09
C ARG A 327 -18.19 -1.91 19.62
N GLY A 328 -17.02 -1.97 18.99
CA GLY A 328 -16.80 -1.45 17.64
C GLY A 328 -16.50 0.04 17.59
N ALA A 329 -16.57 0.63 16.39
CA ALA A 329 -16.32 2.05 16.15
C ALA A 329 -17.60 2.91 16.29
N PRO A 330 -17.52 4.15 16.81
CA PRO A 330 -16.32 4.76 17.39
C PRO A 330 -15.96 4.10 18.74
N PRO A 331 -14.66 4.07 19.11
CA PRO A 331 -14.21 3.45 20.35
C PRO A 331 -14.72 4.23 21.57
N THR A 332 -14.72 3.56 22.72
CA THR A 332 -14.86 4.25 24.01
C THR A 332 -13.48 4.61 24.54
N ALA A 333 -13.20 5.90 24.73
CA ALA A 333 -11.93 6.35 25.29
C ALA A 333 -11.83 6.03 26.78
N LEU A 334 -10.71 5.44 27.19
CA LEU A 334 -10.27 5.30 28.58
C LEU A 334 -9.47 6.53 29.01
N VAL A 335 -8.72 7.11 28.09
CA VAL A 335 -8.05 8.41 28.20
C VAL A 335 -8.52 9.24 27.02
N ASP A 336 -8.99 10.46 27.27
CA ASP A 336 -9.43 11.35 26.21
C ASP A 336 -8.23 11.81 25.37
N ASN A 337 -8.30 11.60 24.06
CA ASN A 337 -7.29 12.03 23.10
C ASN A 337 -7.82 13.08 22.13
N THR A 338 -8.92 13.77 22.48
CA THR A 338 -9.59 14.68 21.55
C THR A 338 -9.32 16.16 21.84
N LEU A 339 -9.15 16.95 20.77
CA LEU A 339 -9.22 18.42 20.86
C LEU A 339 -10.65 18.85 21.17
N CYS A 340 -10.84 19.94 21.89
CA CYS A 340 -12.17 20.44 22.25
C CYS A 340 -12.85 21.24 21.11
N PRO A 341 -13.99 20.78 20.56
CA PRO A 341 -14.74 21.54 19.55
C PRO A 341 -15.31 22.87 20.02
N ALA A 342 -15.59 23.03 21.32
CA ALA A 342 -16.16 24.25 21.89
C ALA A 342 -15.12 25.31 22.30
N ASN A 343 -13.83 25.04 22.11
CA ASN A 343 -12.76 25.91 22.59
C ASN A 343 -12.12 26.72 21.45
N GLU A 344 -12.30 28.04 21.46
CA GLU A 344 -11.75 28.93 20.43
C GLU A 344 -10.21 28.87 20.32
N LYS A 345 -9.51 28.56 21.42
CA LYS A 345 -8.05 28.42 21.40
C LYS A 345 -7.58 27.30 20.49
N VAL A 346 -8.40 26.24 20.32
CA VAL A 346 -8.08 25.14 19.42
C VAL A 346 -8.01 25.63 17.98
N TYR A 347 -8.95 26.45 17.54
CA TYR A 347 -8.94 26.99 16.17
C TYR A 347 -7.82 28.00 15.94
N THR A 348 -7.45 28.79 16.95
CA THR A 348 -6.25 29.66 16.87
C THR A 348 -4.95 28.85 16.79
N PHE A 349 -4.86 27.77 17.57
CA PHE A 349 -3.74 26.82 17.51
C PHE A 349 -3.64 26.17 16.11
N LEU A 350 -4.75 25.63 15.61
CA LEU A 350 -4.79 24.99 14.29
C LEU A 350 -4.51 25.97 13.16
N ASP A 351 -5.00 27.22 13.23
CA ASP A 351 -4.64 28.26 12.25
C ASP A 351 -3.13 28.51 12.21
N THR A 352 -2.48 28.55 13.39
CA THR A 352 -1.03 28.72 13.49
C THR A 352 -0.27 27.54 12.89
N VAL A 353 -0.68 26.30 13.23
CA VAL A 353 -0.07 25.06 12.71
C VAL A 353 -0.25 24.97 11.20
N ILE A 354 -1.50 25.08 10.72
CA ILE A 354 -1.86 24.90 9.31
C ILE A 354 -1.25 26.00 8.44
N THR A 355 -1.12 27.24 8.94
CA THR A 355 -0.39 28.30 8.21
C THR A 355 1.05 27.88 7.91
N GLN A 356 1.75 27.28 8.87
CA GLN A 356 3.14 26.85 8.69
C GLN A 356 3.24 25.58 7.84
N VAL A 357 2.36 24.59 8.06
CA VAL A 357 2.29 23.37 7.23
C VAL A 357 2.00 23.74 5.77
N ALA A 358 1.00 24.60 5.50
CA ALA A 358 0.67 25.03 4.15
C ALA A 358 1.83 25.71 3.42
N ALA A 359 2.69 26.44 4.15
CA ALA A 359 3.88 27.09 3.59
C ALA A 359 5.02 26.10 3.30
N LEU A 360 5.15 25.03 4.07
CA LEU A 360 6.22 24.02 3.91
C LEU A 360 5.91 23.01 2.80
N PHE A 361 4.64 22.62 2.66
CA PHE A 361 4.22 21.59 1.71
C PHE A 361 3.55 22.22 0.49
N PRO A 362 4.16 22.17 -0.71
CA PRO A 362 3.61 22.81 -1.91
C PRO A 362 2.39 22.07 -2.48
N PHE A 363 2.19 20.79 -2.14
CA PHE A 363 1.05 20.01 -2.61
C PHE A 363 -0.28 20.69 -2.22
N GLU A 364 -1.31 20.52 -3.06
CA GLU A 364 -2.53 21.31 -2.94
C GLU A 364 -3.42 20.85 -1.76
N TYR A 365 -3.28 19.62 -1.28
CA TYR A 365 -4.06 19.07 -0.16
C TYR A 365 -3.30 19.10 1.16
N ILE A 366 -4.03 19.26 2.26
CA ILE A 366 -3.61 18.92 3.61
C ILE A 366 -4.63 17.92 4.16
N HIS A 367 -4.16 16.80 4.68
CA HIS A 367 -5.00 15.83 5.37
C HIS A 367 -5.15 16.26 6.83
N MET A 368 -6.38 16.31 7.31
CA MET A 368 -6.67 16.69 8.70
C MET A 368 -7.14 15.49 9.54
N GLY A 369 -7.03 14.29 8.99
CA GLY A 369 -7.46 13.05 9.62
C GLY A 369 -8.97 13.02 9.83
N GLY A 370 -9.41 13.02 11.09
CA GLY A 370 -10.82 13.04 11.47
C GLY A 370 -11.42 11.65 11.71
N ASP A 371 -10.57 10.63 11.79
CA ASP A 371 -10.96 9.27 12.12
C ASP A 371 -11.08 9.03 13.62
N GLU A 372 -11.84 7.98 13.95
CA GLU A 372 -11.90 7.33 15.26
C GLU A 372 -12.13 8.23 16.51
N ALA A 373 -12.62 9.46 16.33
CA ALA A 373 -12.86 10.41 17.41
C ALA A 373 -13.87 9.85 18.45
N PRO A 374 -13.44 9.59 19.70
CA PRO A 374 -14.33 9.08 20.75
C PRO A 374 -15.21 10.21 21.31
N PHE A 375 -16.51 9.94 21.51
CA PHE A 375 -17.46 10.97 21.97
C PHE A 375 -17.74 10.97 23.47
N ASN A 376 -17.36 9.92 24.20
CA ASN A 376 -17.80 9.70 25.59
C ASN A 376 -17.32 10.76 26.59
N PHE A 377 -16.26 11.51 26.29
CA PHE A 377 -15.83 12.66 27.09
C PHE A 377 -16.59 13.94 26.69
N TRP A 378 -16.80 14.18 25.39
CA TRP A 378 -17.59 15.31 24.89
C TRP A 378 -19.04 15.29 25.36
N GLU A 379 -19.69 14.12 25.35
CA GLU A 379 -21.07 13.93 25.81
C GLU A 379 -21.30 14.42 27.26
N LYS A 380 -20.26 14.32 28.08
CA LYS A 380 -20.33 14.69 29.50
C LYS A 380 -19.95 16.16 29.74
N ASN A 381 -19.33 16.82 28.76
CA ASN A 381 -18.75 18.14 28.89
C ASN A 381 -19.78 19.27 28.72
N ASP A 382 -19.84 20.21 29.66
CA ASP A 382 -20.84 21.27 29.65
C ASP A 382 -20.59 22.35 28.56
N ALA A 383 -19.33 22.60 28.19
CA ALA A 383 -19.01 23.51 27.09
C ALA A 383 -19.46 22.94 25.74
N ILE A 384 -19.36 21.61 25.57
CA ILE A 384 -19.88 20.92 24.38
C ILE A 384 -21.42 20.97 24.36
N LYS A 385 -22.09 20.72 25.49
CA LYS A 385 -23.56 20.86 25.56
C LYS A 385 -24.01 22.29 25.23
N ALA A 386 -23.28 23.30 25.71
CA ALA A 386 -23.56 24.71 25.39
C ALA A 386 -23.34 25.00 23.89
N LEU A 387 -22.28 24.44 23.28
CA LEU A 387 -22.03 24.52 21.84
C LEU A 387 -23.20 23.90 21.05
N MET A 388 -23.63 22.69 21.42
CA MET A 388 -24.75 22.01 20.76
C MET A 388 -26.03 22.84 20.83
N GLN A 389 -26.33 23.46 21.97
CA GLN A 389 -27.49 24.35 22.10
C GLN A 389 -27.35 25.60 21.23
N LYS A 390 -26.17 26.23 21.23
CA LYS A 390 -25.89 27.45 20.46
C LYS A 390 -26.00 27.23 18.94
N GLU A 391 -25.45 26.13 18.45
CA GLU A 391 -25.35 25.82 17.02
C GLU A 391 -26.48 24.89 16.52
N GLY A 392 -27.37 24.44 17.41
CA GLY A 392 -28.49 23.55 17.07
C GLY A 392 -28.07 22.13 16.67
N LEU A 393 -26.96 21.63 17.21
CA LEU A 393 -26.41 20.31 16.90
C LEU A 393 -27.17 19.22 17.67
N LYS A 394 -27.54 18.13 16.98
CA LYS A 394 -28.43 17.08 17.49
C LYS A 394 -27.70 15.90 18.12
N ASP A 395 -26.48 15.62 17.65
CA ASP A 395 -25.66 14.49 18.07
C ASP A 395 -24.17 14.83 17.98
N MET A 396 -23.32 13.91 18.43
CA MET A 396 -21.87 14.10 18.48
C MET A 396 -21.20 14.03 17.11
N HIS A 397 -21.81 13.36 16.12
CA HIS A 397 -21.31 13.41 14.74
C HIS A 397 -21.45 14.83 14.18
N GLN A 398 -22.53 15.54 14.52
CA GLN A 398 -22.69 16.95 14.18
C GLN A 398 -21.73 17.87 14.94
N VAL A 399 -21.33 17.50 16.16
CA VAL A 399 -20.25 18.21 16.90
C VAL A 399 -18.90 18.04 16.20
N GLN A 400 -18.56 16.82 15.79
CA GLN A 400 -17.37 16.57 14.98
C GLN A 400 -17.43 17.31 13.64
N GLY A 401 -18.56 17.25 12.93
CA GLY A 401 -18.77 17.99 11.68
C GLY A 401 -18.65 19.51 11.84
N TYR A 402 -19.11 20.07 12.97
CA TYR A 402 -18.90 21.48 13.29
C TYR A 402 -17.39 21.80 13.39
N PHE A 403 -16.64 20.97 14.10
CA PHE A 403 -15.19 21.11 14.22
C PHE A 403 -14.50 21.05 12.86
N GLU A 404 -14.78 20.01 12.07
CA GLU A 404 -14.19 19.77 10.76
C GLU A 404 -14.50 20.90 9.77
N LYS A 405 -15.73 21.42 9.75
CA LYS A 405 -16.10 22.59 8.92
C LYS A 405 -15.29 23.83 9.27
N ARG A 406 -14.94 24.02 10.54
CA ARG A 406 -14.09 25.14 10.97
C ARG A 406 -12.64 24.92 10.56
N VAL A 407 -12.12 23.71 10.70
CA VAL A 407 -10.77 23.34 10.24
C VAL A 407 -10.66 23.45 8.72
N GLN A 408 -11.67 23.00 7.97
CA GLN A 408 -11.75 23.15 6.53
C GLN A 408 -11.59 24.61 6.10
N LYS A 409 -12.32 25.54 6.74
CA LYS A 409 -12.18 26.98 6.46
C LYS A 409 -10.77 27.50 6.72
N ILE A 410 -10.10 27.00 7.76
CA ILE A 410 -8.71 27.35 8.06
C ILE A 410 -7.81 26.88 6.92
N VAL A 411 -7.89 25.61 6.51
CA VAL A 411 -7.11 25.03 5.40
C VAL A 411 -7.33 25.82 4.10
N GLU A 412 -8.60 26.06 3.74
CA GLU A 412 -8.97 26.78 2.52
C GLU A 412 -8.49 28.24 2.54
N SER A 413 -8.46 28.89 3.72
CA SER A 413 -7.91 30.26 3.85
C SER A 413 -6.42 30.37 3.54
N LYS A 414 -5.68 29.25 3.54
CA LYS A 414 -4.25 29.19 3.16
C LYS A 414 -4.04 28.75 1.72
N GLY A 415 -5.11 28.69 0.92
CA GLY A 415 -5.07 28.28 -0.49
C GLY A 415 -4.86 26.78 -0.69
N LYS A 416 -5.19 25.97 0.32
CA LYS A 416 -5.10 24.51 0.30
C LYS A 416 -6.48 23.87 0.22
N LYS A 417 -6.54 22.62 -0.19
CA LYS A 417 -7.73 21.77 -0.18
C LYS A 417 -7.72 20.90 1.06
N PHE A 418 -8.88 20.83 1.72
CA PHE A 418 -9.08 19.96 2.86
C PHE A 418 -9.27 18.50 2.39
N MET A 419 -8.63 17.56 3.08
CA MET A 419 -8.89 16.13 2.97
C MET A 419 -9.04 15.53 4.37
N GLY A 420 -9.88 14.52 4.53
CA GLY A 420 -9.98 13.74 5.76
C GLY A 420 -10.40 12.29 5.48
N TRP A 421 -10.32 11.45 6.52
CA TRP A 421 -10.80 10.07 6.48
C TRP A 421 -12.32 10.02 6.33
N ASP A 422 -12.87 8.89 5.88
CA ASP A 422 -14.29 8.82 5.50
C ASP A 422 -15.31 9.05 6.64
N GLU A 423 -14.87 9.07 7.89
CA GLU A 423 -15.58 9.58 9.06
C GLU A 423 -16.16 10.99 8.87
N ILE A 424 -15.45 11.89 8.18
CA ILE A 424 -15.88 13.28 8.00
C ILE A 424 -17.25 13.39 7.31
N LEU A 425 -17.66 12.35 6.57
CA LEU A 425 -18.96 12.29 5.90
C LEU A 425 -20.14 12.29 6.88
N ASN A 426 -19.91 11.91 8.13
CA ASN A 426 -20.93 11.92 9.18
C ASN A 426 -21.32 13.35 9.61
N GLY A 427 -20.44 14.33 9.37
CA GLY A 427 -20.55 15.71 9.83
C GLY A 427 -21.23 16.71 8.86
N ASP A 428 -21.82 16.23 7.76
CA ASP A 428 -22.43 17.05 6.69
C ASP A 428 -21.41 18.01 6.03
N MET A 429 -20.29 17.47 5.54
CA MET A 429 -19.20 18.24 4.94
C MET A 429 -19.54 18.83 3.56
N SER A 430 -18.92 19.97 3.22
CA SER A 430 -19.01 20.58 1.89
C SER A 430 -18.47 19.64 0.80
N PRO A 431 -19.04 19.61 -0.42
CA PRO A 431 -18.48 18.86 -1.55
C PRO A 431 -17.03 19.22 -1.92
N SER A 432 -16.52 20.38 -1.47
CA SER A 432 -15.11 20.77 -1.63
C SER A 432 -14.14 19.97 -0.74
N ALA A 433 -14.63 19.27 0.29
CA ALA A 433 -13.82 18.39 1.11
C ALA A 433 -13.51 17.10 0.35
N ALA A 434 -12.24 16.75 0.21
CA ALA A 434 -11.83 15.47 -0.32
C ALA A 434 -11.88 14.38 0.76
N VAL A 435 -12.15 13.14 0.37
CA VAL A 435 -12.34 12.01 1.28
C VAL A 435 -11.35 10.90 0.96
N MET A 436 -10.68 10.39 1.99
CA MET A 436 -9.91 9.15 1.90
C MET A 436 -10.69 7.99 2.52
N ALA A 437 -11.11 7.02 1.70
CA ALA A 437 -12.00 5.94 2.10
C ALA A 437 -11.24 4.69 2.56
N TRP A 438 -11.18 4.49 3.88
CA TRP A 438 -10.38 3.44 4.50
C TRP A 438 -11.21 2.31 5.11
N ARG A 439 -12.42 2.59 5.62
CA ARG A 439 -13.27 1.57 6.27
C ARG A 439 -13.94 0.60 5.28
N GLY A 440 -13.62 0.74 3.99
CA GLY A 440 -14.07 -0.12 2.91
C GLY A 440 -14.62 0.66 1.72
N MET A 441 -14.78 -0.04 0.59
CA MET A 441 -15.20 0.57 -0.68
C MET A 441 -16.52 1.32 -0.61
N LYS A 442 -17.44 0.91 0.28
CA LYS A 442 -18.79 1.49 0.39
C LYS A 442 -18.77 2.99 0.70
N TYR A 443 -17.84 3.46 1.54
CA TYR A 443 -17.78 4.85 1.97
C TYR A 443 -17.22 5.75 0.86
N GLY A 444 -16.23 5.26 0.11
CA GLY A 444 -15.75 5.97 -1.08
C GLY A 444 -16.81 6.04 -2.19
N ILE A 445 -17.64 5.00 -2.34
CA ILE A 445 -18.79 5.02 -3.26
C ILE A 445 -19.82 6.08 -2.83
N GLU A 446 -20.11 6.16 -1.53
CA GLU A 446 -21.02 7.16 -0.98
C GLU A 446 -20.48 8.59 -1.19
N ALA A 447 -19.22 8.83 -0.86
CA ALA A 447 -18.54 10.12 -1.05
C ALA A 447 -18.58 10.56 -2.52
N ALA A 448 -18.25 9.66 -3.45
CA ALA A 448 -18.27 9.95 -4.88
C ALA A 448 -19.68 10.28 -5.39
N LYS A 449 -20.73 9.60 -4.88
CA LYS A 449 -22.14 9.93 -5.20
C LYS A 449 -22.56 11.30 -4.67
N LYS A 450 -21.98 11.72 -3.55
CA LYS A 450 -22.09 13.07 -2.98
C LYS A 450 -21.14 14.09 -3.63
N GLN A 451 -20.44 13.70 -4.70
CA GLN A 451 -19.57 14.56 -5.52
C GLN A 451 -18.30 15.07 -4.83
N HIS A 452 -17.85 14.39 -3.77
CA HIS A 452 -16.53 14.63 -3.18
C HIS A 452 -15.43 14.03 -4.09
N GLU A 453 -14.24 14.63 -4.09
CA GLU A 453 -13.04 13.96 -4.60
C GLU A 453 -12.65 12.82 -3.62
N VAL A 454 -12.36 11.63 -4.13
CA VAL A 454 -12.14 10.42 -3.35
C VAL A 454 -10.79 9.79 -3.68
N VAL A 455 -10.04 9.43 -2.63
CA VAL A 455 -8.91 8.50 -2.71
C VAL A 455 -9.33 7.21 -2.03
N MET A 456 -9.23 6.08 -2.72
CA MET A 456 -9.58 4.77 -2.16
C MET A 456 -8.36 4.16 -1.44
N SER A 457 -8.50 3.91 -0.14
CA SER A 457 -7.48 3.23 0.69
C SER A 457 -8.09 2.15 1.60
N PRO A 458 -9.01 1.30 1.10
CA PRO A 458 -9.77 0.39 1.96
C PRO A 458 -8.88 -0.62 2.67
N SER A 459 -9.04 -0.76 3.99
CA SER A 459 -8.26 -1.69 4.81
C SER A 459 -8.38 -3.16 4.38
N THR A 460 -9.50 -3.51 3.73
CA THR A 460 -9.72 -4.83 3.12
C THR A 460 -8.73 -5.18 2.00
N TYR A 461 -8.02 -4.18 1.46
CA TYR A 461 -7.11 -4.36 0.32
C TYR A 461 -5.75 -3.69 0.50
N ALA A 462 -5.67 -2.59 1.27
CA ALA A 462 -4.57 -1.63 1.17
C ALA A 462 -3.92 -1.22 2.50
N TYR A 463 -4.21 -1.89 3.62
CA TYR A 463 -3.51 -1.66 4.90
C TYR A 463 -2.31 -2.60 5.03
N LEU A 464 -1.13 -2.06 4.80
CA LEU A 464 0.15 -2.78 4.70
C LEU A 464 0.72 -3.18 6.06
N ASP A 465 0.23 -2.61 7.15
CA ASP A 465 0.53 -3.00 8.52
C ASP A 465 -0.20 -4.29 8.96
N TYR A 466 -1.22 -4.75 8.22
CA TYR A 466 -1.92 -6.01 8.48
C TYR A 466 -0.95 -7.19 8.33
N MET A 467 -1.15 -8.25 9.14
CA MET A 467 -0.35 -9.47 9.05
C MET A 467 -0.47 -10.09 7.65
N GLN A 468 0.65 -10.33 6.98
CA GLN A 468 0.67 -10.89 5.62
C GLN A 468 0.92 -12.39 5.57
N ALA A 469 1.16 -13.03 6.71
CA ALA A 469 1.19 -14.46 6.87
C ALA A 469 0.22 -14.91 7.98
N ASP A 470 0.36 -16.16 8.40
CA ASP A 470 -0.39 -16.65 9.55
C ASP A 470 0.05 -15.95 10.84
N ALA A 471 -0.91 -15.64 11.71
CA ALA A 471 -0.71 -14.92 12.97
C ALA A 471 0.20 -15.65 13.98
N ILE A 472 0.53 -16.93 13.75
CA ILE A 472 1.54 -17.63 14.58
C ILE A 472 2.98 -17.19 14.30
N THR A 473 3.24 -16.54 13.16
CA THR A 473 4.59 -16.12 12.73
C THR A 473 4.76 -14.62 12.59
N GLU A 474 3.68 -13.85 12.73
CA GLU A 474 3.68 -12.40 12.57
C GLU A 474 3.45 -11.71 13.93
N PRO A 475 4.02 -10.51 14.14
CA PRO A 475 3.56 -9.64 15.22
C PRO A 475 2.05 -9.43 15.09
N ARG A 476 1.31 -9.73 16.17
CA ARG A 476 -0.15 -9.64 16.13
C ARG A 476 -0.56 -8.18 15.99
N VAL A 477 -1.42 -7.95 15.00
CA VAL A 477 -2.22 -6.74 14.82
C VAL A 477 -3.68 -7.15 14.60
N TYR A 478 -4.57 -6.18 14.38
CA TYR A 478 -6.01 -6.36 14.26
C TYR A 478 -6.47 -7.35 13.18
N ALA A 479 -5.72 -7.55 12.09
CA ALA A 479 -6.18 -8.34 10.95
C ALA A 479 -5.02 -8.84 10.06
N SER A 480 -5.38 -9.66 9.07
CA SER A 480 -4.47 -10.17 8.05
C SER A 480 -4.85 -9.69 6.65
N LEU A 481 -3.86 -9.42 5.82
CA LEU A 481 -4.02 -9.05 4.42
C LEU A 481 -2.88 -9.66 3.60
N ARG A 482 -3.21 -10.64 2.78
CA ARG A 482 -2.28 -11.34 1.88
C ARG A 482 -2.11 -10.61 0.55
N LEU A 483 -1.03 -10.92 -0.18
CA LEU A 483 -0.69 -10.28 -1.46
C LEU A 483 -1.80 -10.45 -2.50
N SER A 484 -2.37 -11.65 -2.63
CA SER A 484 -3.45 -11.97 -3.55
C SER A 484 -4.67 -11.11 -3.28
N LYS A 485 -4.99 -10.88 -2.00
CA LYS A 485 -6.10 -10.01 -1.63
C LYS A 485 -5.80 -8.56 -1.98
N SER A 486 -4.62 -8.03 -1.68
CA SER A 486 -4.22 -6.69 -2.14
C SER A 486 -4.27 -6.55 -3.67
N TYR A 487 -3.92 -7.60 -4.40
CA TYR A 487 -4.01 -7.63 -5.86
C TYR A 487 -5.44 -7.58 -6.38
N GLU A 488 -6.45 -7.96 -5.61
CA GLU A 488 -7.86 -7.82 -6.03
C GLU A 488 -8.36 -6.37 -6.04
N PHE A 489 -7.60 -5.42 -5.46
CA PHE A 489 -8.03 -4.03 -5.32
C PHE A 489 -8.43 -3.39 -6.66
N GLU A 490 -9.67 -2.92 -6.76
CA GLU A 490 -10.17 -2.14 -7.88
C GLU A 490 -10.54 -0.73 -7.39
N PRO A 491 -9.65 0.27 -7.59
CA PRO A 491 -9.84 1.61 -7.04
C PRO A 491 -11.01 2.38 -7.68
N VAL A 492 -11.46 2.02 -8.89
CA VAL A 492 -12.61 2.65 -9.56
C VAL A 492 -13.80 1.69 -9.51
N PRO A 493 -14.66 1.76 -8.47
CA PRO A 493 -15.80 0.86 -8.36
C PRO A 493 -16.83 1.13 -9.46
N THR A 494 -17.62 0.11 -9.79
CA THR A 494 -18.74 0.26 -10.72
C THR A 494 -19.85 1.14 -10.11
N GLY A 495 -20.51 1.96 -10.93
CA GLY A 495 -21.70 2.72 -10.51
C GLY A 495 -21.40 4.06 -9.82
N VAL A 496 -20.16 4.56 -9.92
CA VAL A 496 -19.79 5.95 -9.58
C VAL A 496 -19.28 6.67 -10.82
N ASP A 497 -19.36 8.00 -10.84
CA ASP A 497 -18.69 8.81 -11.87
C ASP A 497 -17.18 8.78 -11.60
N PRO A 498 -16.35 8.19 -12.51
CA PRO A 498 -14.92 8.01 -12.28
C PRO A 498 -14.16 9.31 -12.06
N LYS A 499 -14.69 10.47 -12.48
CA LYS A 499 -14.00 11.76 -12.31
C LYS A 499 -13.80 12.14 -10.83
N TYR A 500 -14.65 11.61 -9.95
CA TYR A 500 -14.54 11.84 -8.50
C TYR A 500 -13.53 10.90 -7.84
N ILE A 501 -13.11 9.81 -8.51
CA ILE A 501 -12.08 8.91 -7.99
C ILE A 501 -10.71 9.41 -8.46
N LYS A 502 -9.95 10.04 -7.57
CA LYS A 502 -8.60 10.55 -7.88
C LYS A 502 -7.58 9.44 -8.05
N GLY A 503 -7.76 8.35 -7.32
CA GLY A 503 -6.92 7.16 -7.41
C GLY A 503 -6.98 6.30 -6.15
N GLY A 504 -5.88 5.61 -5.87
CA GLY A 504 -5.78 4.68 -4.75
C GLY A 504 -4.50 4.86 -3.94
N GLN A 505 -4.53 4.37 -2.70
CA GLN A 505 -3.42 4.47 -1.77
C GLN A 505 -3.34 3.24 -0.86
N ALA A 506 -2.11 2.83 -0.54
CA ALA A 506 -1.86 1.88 0.54
C ALA A 506 -1.32 2.59 1.79
N ASN A 507 -1.75 2.13 2.97
CA ASN A 507 -1.41 2.73 4.24
C ASN A 507 -0.48 1.82 5.04
N LEU A 508 0.62 2.36 5.56
CA LEU A 508 1.50 1.66 6.48
C LEU A 508 1.48 2.37 7.83
N TRP A 509 0.60 1.90 8.71
CA TRP A 509 0.59 2.27 10.12
C TRP A 509 1.76 1.59 10.87
N ALA A 510 2.23 2.22 11.95
CA ALA A 510 3.51 1.85 12.56
C ALA A 510 3.42 1.33 14.00
N GLU A 511 2.28 0.81 14.48
CA GLU A 511 2.16 0.25 15.84
C GLU A 511 3.17 -0.89 16.08
N GLN A 512 3.34 -1.77 15.09
CA GLN A 512 4.26 -2.92 15.14
C GLN A 512 5.45 -2.77 14.18
N VAL A 513 5.69 -1.56 13.66
CA VAL A 513 6.74 -1.27 12.67
C VAL A 513 7.81 -0.38 13.30
N TYR A 514 8.73 -1.02 14.02
CA TYR A 514 9.73 -0.32 14.85
C TYR A 514 10.93 0.28 14.10
N ASN A 515 11.16 -0.12 12.85
CA ASN A 515 12.34 0.27 12.07
C ASN A 515 12.13 0.09 10.57
N ILE A 516 13.01 0.71 9.76
CA ILE A 516 12.86 0.72 8.30
C ILE A 516 12.86 -0.68 7.68
N ARG A 517 13.59 -1.65 8.23
CA ARG A 517 13.59 -3.03 7.72
C ARG A 517 12.21 -3.67 7.89
N GLN A 518 11.51 -3.40 8.98
CA GLN A 518 10.14 -3.86 9.16
C GLN A 518 9.17 -3.11 8.24
N ALA A 519 9.37 -1.81 8.01
CA ALA A 519 8.56 -1.05 7.06
C ALA A 519 8.69 -1.60 5.64
N GLU A 520 9.91 -1.93 5.20
CA GLU A 520 10.18 -2.61 3.93
C GLU A 520 9.47 -3.97 3.85
N TYR A 521 9.59 -4.79 4.89
CA TYR A 521 8.94 -6.10 4.99
C TYR A 521 7.41 -5.99 4.87
N MET A 522 6.79 -5.05 5.59
CA MET A 522 5.35 -4.85 5.60
C MET A 522 4.84 -4.26 4.28
N THR A 523 5.65 -3.42 3.63
CA THR A 523 5.31 -2.78 2.36
C THR A 523 5.37 -3.77 1.20
N TRP A 524 6.45 -4.54 1.06
CA TRP A 524 6.71 -5.37 -0.12
C TRP A 524 6.44 -6.85 0.17
N PRO A 525 5.68 -7.56 -0.70
CA PRO A 525 5.29 -7.20 -2.07
C PRO A 525 3.91 -6.54 -2.23
N ARG A 526 3.12 -6.32 -1.18
CA ARG A 526 1.74 -5.79 -1.30
C ARG A 526 1.68 -4.41 -1.96
N GLY A 527 2.67 -3.56 -1.73
CA GLY A 527 2.86 -2.30 -2.44
C GLY A 527 3.00 -2.47 -3.96
N MET A 528 3.50 -3.60 -4.47
CA MET A 528 3.54 -3.87 -5.92
C MET A 528 2.14 -4.12 -6.48
N ALA A 529 1.28 -4.80 -5.70
CA ALA A 529 -0.09 -5.11 -6.10
C ALA A 529 -0.97 -3.85 -6.14
N ILE A 530 -0.77 -2.94 -5.19
CA ILE A 530 -1.47 -1.65 -5.21
C ILE A 530 -0.96 -0.79 -6.37
N ALA A 531 0.36 -0.79 -6.64
CA ALA A 531 0.95 -0.06 -7.78
C ALA A 531 0.35 -0.54 -9.11
N GLU A 532 0.21 -1.86 -9.29
CA GLU A 532 -0.47 -2.45 -10.45
C GLU A 532 -1.90 -1.90 -10.60
N SER A 533 -2.65 -1.87 -9.51
CA SER A 533 -4.08 -1.52 -9.53
C SER A 533 -4.33 -0.05 -9.87
N VAL A 534 -3.41 0.85 -9.50
CA VAL A 534 -3.53 2.30 -9.74
C VAL A 534 -2.82 2.78 -11.02
N TRP A 535 -1.89 1.99 -11.57
CA TRP A 535 -1.15 2.32 -12.79
C TRP A 535 -1.67 1.57 -14.02
N SER A 536 -1.76 0.25 -13.96
CA SER A 536 -2.01 -0.59 -15.13
C SER A 536 -3.48 -0.56 -15.57
N PRO A 537 -3.78 -0.84 -16.85
CA PRO A 537 -5.16 -1.04 -17.30
C PRO A 537 -5.84 -2.17 -16.53
N ALA A 538 -7.05 -1.93 -16.01
CA ALA A 538 -7.81 -2.91 -15.24
C ALA A 538 -7.97 -4.26 -15.95
N ALA A 539 -8.19 -4.22 -17.27
CA ALA A 539 -8.39 -5.40 -18.11
C ALA A 539 -7.16 -6.32 -18.21
N LYS A 540 -5.98 -5.86 -17.79
CA LYS A 540 -4.75 -6.65 -17.79
C LYS A 540 -4.50 -7.42 -16.50
N LYS A 541 -5.28 -7.19 -15.44
CA LYS A 541 -5.07 -7.87 -14.16
C LYS A 541 -5.16 -9.39 -14.33
N ASN A 542 -4.07 -10.06 -14.04
CA ASN A 542 -3.90 -11.51 -14.15
C ASN A 542 -2.95 -11.98 -13.04
N TRP A 543 -3.49 -12.69 -12.06
CA TRP A 543 -2.74 -13.09 -10.86
C TRP A 543 -1.49 -13.94 -11.15
N PRO A 544 -1.58 -15.06 -11.92
CA PRO A 544 -0.37 -15.85 -12.24
C PRO A 544 0.72 -15.03 -12.93
N ASN A 545 0.31 -14.12 -13.83
CA ASN A 545 1.25 -13.28 -14.55
C ASN A 545 1.90 -12.22 -13.66
N PHE A 546 1.12 -11.52 -12.84
CA PHE A 546 1.61 -10.57 -11.85
C PHE A 546 2.57 -11.24 -10.86
N PHE A 547 2.18 -12.38 -10.30
CA PHE A 547 3.02 -13.07 -9.32
C PHE A 547 4.34 -13.54 -9.95
N GLY A 548 4.32 -14.04 -11.19
CA GLY A 548 5.54 -14.37 -11.92
C GLY A 548 6.51 -13.18 -12.05
N ARG A 549 6.00 -11.95 -12.23
CA ARG A 549 6.83 -10.73 -12.17
C ARG A 549 7.32 -10.43 -10.77
N VAL A 550 6.47 -10.53 -9.75
CA VAL A 550 6.84 -10.31 -8.33
C VAL A 550 8.02 -11.21 -7.94
N GLU A 551 8.03 -12.47 -8.36
CA GLU A 551 9.14 -13.38 -8.09
C GLU A 551 10.47 -12.89 -8.69
N GLN A 552 10.46 -12.27 -9.87
CA GLN A 552 11.66 -11.65 -10.44
C GLN A 552 12.05 -10.37 -9.68
N HIS A 553 11.07 -9.64 -9.16
CA HIS A 553 11.32 -8.46 -8.33
C HIS A 553 11.88 -8.79 -6.95
N PHE A 554 11.66 -9.98 -6.39
CA PHE A 554 12.35 -10.39 -5.16
C PHE A 554 13.87 -10.40 -5.34
N LYS A 555 14.37 -10.92 -6.47
CA LYS A 555 15.81 -10.88 -6.80
C LYS A 555 16.33 -9.44 -6.93
N ARG A 556 15.51 -8.54 -7.46
CA ARG A 556 15.82 -7.10 -7.55
C ARG A 556 15.91 -6.46 -6.16
N LEU A 557 14.98 -6.80 -5.27
CA LEU A 557 14.99 -6.30 -3.90
C LEU A 557 16.17 -6.86 -3.10
N ASP A 558 16.58 -8.11 -3.34
CA ASP A 558 17.81 -8.68 -2.77
C ASP A 558 19.03 -7.87 -3.17
N MET A 559 19.20 -7.57 -4.47
CA MET A 559 20.30 -6.73 -4.98
C MET A 559 20.24 -5.28 -4.47
N ALA A 560 19.04 -4.74 -4.24
CA ALA A 560 18.84 -3.42 -3.64
C ALA A 560 18.99 -3.41 -2.11
N GLU A 561 19.20 -4.58 -1.48
CA GLU A 561 19.19 -4.80 -0.04
C GLU A 561 17.88 -4.38 0.66
N THR A 562 16.78 -4.31 -0.07
CA THR A 562 15.45 -3.93 0.45
C THR A 562 14.73 -5.17 0.98
N LYS A 563 14.28 -5.16 2.24
CA LYS A 563 13.54 -6.31 2.81
C LYS A 563 12.20 -6.48 2.09
N TYR A 564 11.72 -7.72 2.03
CA TYR A 564 10.36 -8.05 1.61
C TYR A 564 9.88 -9.26 2.39
N ALA A 565 8.56 -9.47 2.36
CA ALA A 565 7.94 -10.63 2.96
C ALA A 565 7.86 -11.82 2.00
N PRO A 566 8.35 -13.02 2.40
CA PRO A 566 8.17 -14.25 1.63
C PRO A 566 6.80 -14.90 1.86
N SER A 567 5.88 -14.24 2.59
CA SER A 567 4.66 -14.82 3.14
C SER A 567 3.67 -15.40 2.12
N VAL A 568 3.79 -14.98 0.85
CA VAL A 568 3.06 -15.54 -0.29
C VAL A 568 3.38 -17.02 -0.55
N TYR A 569 4.56 -17.49 -0.11
CA TYR A 569 4.95 -18.89 -0.21
C TYR A 569 4.50 -19.73 0.99
N ASP A 570 4.10 -19.11 2.09
CA ASP A 570 3.73 -19.83 3.30
C ASP A 570 2.40 -20.58 3.13
N PRO A 571 2.21 -21.74 3.78
CA PRO A 571 0.96 -22.46 3.74
C PRO A 571 -0.17 -21.67 4.41
N ILE A 572 -1.37 -21.82 3.88
CA ILE A 572 -2.61 -21.26 4.42
C ILE A 572 -3.33 -22.36 5.20
N PHE A 573 -3.72 -22.06 6.43
CA PHE A 573 -4.46 -22.98 7.29
C PHE A 573 -5.93 -22.57 7.35
N LYS A 574 -6.81 -23.44 6.86
CA LYS A 574 -8.26 -23.35 7.10
C LYS A 574 -8.67 -24.51 7.98
N VAL A 575 -9.52 -24.25 8.97
CA VAL A 575 -9.98 -25.29 9.89
C VAL A 575 -11.49 -25.31 9.99
N SER A 576 -12.02 -26.51 10.21
CA SER A 576 -13.43 -26.77 10.45
C SER A 576 -13.58 -27.95 11.40
N ARG A 577 -14.82 -28.24 11.81
CA ARG A 577 -15.14 -29.49 12.50
C ARG A 577 -16.02 -30.35 11.60
N SER A 578 -15.74 -31.65 11.54
CA SER A 578 -16.62 -32.65 10.92
C SER A 578 -17.88 -32.87 11.77
N ALA A 579 -18.84 -33.64 11.23
CA ALA A 579 -20.10 -33.96 11.92
C ALA A 579 -19.89 -34.68 13.27
N ASP A 580 -18.83 -35.47 13.40
CA ASP A 580 -18.38 -36.13 14.63
C ASP A 580 -17.47 -35.26 15.51
N ARG A 581 -17.43 -33.94 15.23
CA ARG A 581 -16.68 -32.91 15.96
C ARG A 581 -15.14 -33.04 15.92
N GLN A 582 -14.60 -33.89 15.04
CA GLN A 582 -13.15 -33.96 14.83
C GLN A 582 -12.63 -32.71 14.11
N LEU A 583 -11.41 -32.30 14.46
CA LEU A 583 -10.74 -31.17 13.82
C LEU A 583 -10.34 -31.57 12.39
N GLN A 584 -10.78 -30.77 11.42
CA GLN A 584 -10.43 -30.93 10.00
C GLN A 584 -9.58 -29.75 9.55
N ILE A 585 -8.39 -30.04 9.02
CA ILE A 585 -7.40 -29.05 8.59
C ILE A 585 -7.29 -29.12 7.06
N GLU A 586 -7.57 -28.00 6.42
CA GLU A 586 -7.36 -27.79 4.99
C GLU A 586 -6.16 -26.85 4.80
N LEU A 587 -5.16 -27.34 4.07
CA LEU A 587 -3.98 -26.57 3.70
C LEU A 587 -4.14 -26.03 2.28
N GLY A 588 -3.67 -24.82 2.05
CA GLY A 588 -3.65 -24.21 0.72
C GLY A 588 -2.41 -23.36 0.49
N THR A 589 -2.24 -22.86 -0.73
CA THR A 589 -1.16 -21.93 -1.07
C THR A 589 -1.72 -20.71 -1.77
N GLU A 590 -1.02 -19.59 -1.62
CA GLU A 590 -1.34 -18.35 -2.31
C GLU A 590 -0.66 -18.29 -3.68
N ALA A 591 0.63 -18.62 -3.70
CA ALA A 591 1.39 -18.82 -4.93
C ALA A 591 0.99 -20.13 -5.64
N PRO A 592 0.89 -20.13 -6.99
CA PRO A 592 0.62 -21.32 -7.78
C PRO A 592 1.84 -22.27 -7.81
N GLY A 593 1.57 -23.56 -8.02
CA GLY A 593 2.61 -24.57 -8.28
C GLY A 593 3.47 -24.96 -7.07
N LEU A 594 2.97 -24.74 -5.86
CA LEU A 594 3.62 -25.14 -4.62
C LEU A 594 3.10 -26.49 -4.12
N ASP A 595 4.03 -27.33 -3.71
CA ASP A 595 3.75 -28.56 -2.97
C ASP A 595 3.83 -28.29 -1.47
N ILE A 596 2.94 -28.92 -0.68
CA ILE A 596 2.92 -28.80 0.77
C ILE A 596 3.30 -30.15 1.40
N TYR A 597 4.28 -30.14 2.30
CA TYR A 597 4.71 -31.31 3.07
C TYR A 597 4.53 -31.05 4.56
N TYR A 598 4.15 -32.10 5.32
CA TYR A 598 3.78 -31.94 6.72
C TYR A 598 4.20 -33.10 7.63
N SER A 599 4.19 -32.85 8.93
CA SER A 599 4.34 -33.87 9.98
C SER A 599 3.53 -33.51 11.24
N PHE A 600 3.13 -34.54 12.00
CA PHE A 600 2.47 -34.40 13.32
C PHE A 600 3.32 -34.90 14.48
N ASP A 601 4.48 -35.50 14.20
CA ASP A 601 5.37 -36.17 15.16
C ASP A 601 6.49 -35.25 15.68
N ASN A 602 6.37 -33.94 15.46
CA ASN A 602 7.38 -32.91 15.76
C ASN A 602 8.68 -32.96 14.93
N SER A 603 8.82 -33.86 13.96
CA SER A 603 9.92 -33.81 12.97
C SER A 603 9.77 -32.61 12.02
N PHE A 604 10.86 -32.14 11.42
CA PHE A 604 10.80 -31.08 10.40
C PHE A 604 10.60 -31.71 9.02
N PRO A 605 9.43 -31.58 8.38
CA PRO A 605 9.16 -32.24 7.11
C PRO A 605 10.06 -31.69 6.01
N ASP A 606 10.54 -32.58 5.15
CA ASP A 606 11.14 -32.25 3.86
C ASP A 606 10.28 -32.82 2.71
N ARG A 607 10.79 -32.78 1.48
CA ARG A 607 10.05 -33.27 0.30
C ARG A 607 9.82 -34.80 0.23
N PHE A 608 10.32 -35.57 1.20
CA PHE A 608 10.10 -37.01 1.31
C PHE A 608 9.07 -37.38 2.38
N TYR A 609 8.57 -36.40 3.13
CA TYR A 609 7.45 -36.56 4.07
C TYR A 609 6.11 -36.67 3.34
N PRO A 610 5.01 -36.99 4.06
CA PRO A 610 3.67 -36.94 3.47
C PRO A 610 3.39 -35.62 2.77
N LYS A 611 3.08 -35.72 1.47
CA LYS A 611 2.58 -34.60 0.67
C LYS A 611 1.10 -34.41 0.96
N TYR A 612 0.69 -33.18 1.24
CA TYR A 612 -0.72 -32.85 1.40
C TYR A 612 -1.48 -33.03 0.08
N THR A 613 -2.52 -33.86 0.11
CA THR A 613 -3.39 -34.17 -1.03
C THR A 613 -4.88 -34.09 -0.68
N GLU A 614 -5.21 -34.18 0.61
CA GLU A 614 -6.57 -34.13 1.15
C GLU A 614 -6.57 -33.55 2.57
N LYS A 615 -7.76 -33.24 3.10
CA LYS A 615 -7.94 -32.67 4.45
C LYS A 615 -7.33 -33.58 5.52
N LEU A 616 -6.65 -32.97 6.48
CA LEU A 616 -5.96 -33.68 7.55
C LEU A 616 -6.80 -33.72 8.82
N THR A 617 -6.82 -34.87 9.48
CA THR A 617 -7.28 -35.02 10.86
C THR A 617 -6.06 -35.25 11.76
N PRO A 618 -5.82 -34.41 12.78
CA PRO A 618 -4.70 -34.63 13.69
C PRO A 618 -4.80 -35.97 14.42
N PRO A 619 -3.70 -36.73 14.54
CA PRO A 619 -3.62 -37.84 15.48
C PRO A 619 -3.99 -37.39 16.90
N LYS A 620 -4.58 -38.29 17.69
CA LYS A 620 -5.16 -37.99 19.01
C LYS A 620 -4.21 -37.22 19.94
N ASP A 621 -2.93 -37.59 19.95
CA ASP A 621 -1.91 -37.05 20.85
C ASP A 621 -0.97 -36.05 20.15
N ALA A 622 -1.28 -35.65 18.92
CA ALA A 622 -0.49 -34.65 18.21
C ALA A 622 -0.64 -33.27 18.89
N THR A 623 0.50 -32.64 19.20
CA THR A 623 0.57 -31.31 19.79
C THR A 623 0.93 -30.22 18.77
N MET A 624 1.57 -30.63 17.66
CA MET A 624 2.08 -29.73 16.63
C MET A 624 1.77 -30.29 15.24
N LEU A 625 1.42 -29.41 14.31
CA LEU A 625 1.46 -29.65 12.87
C LEU A 625 2.60 -28.80 12.29
N LYS A 626 3.64 -29.43 11.78
CA LYS A 626 4.73 -28.73 11.07
C LYS A 626 4.48 -28.81 9.58
N VAL A 627 4.60 -27.67 8.89
CA VAL A 627 4.28 -27.56 7.46
C VAL A 627 5.32 -26.71 6.74
N ILE A 628 5.73 -27.14 5.55
CA ILE A 628 6.62 -26.40 4.66
C ILE A 628 6.11 -26.51 3.22
N THR A 629 6.36 -25.46 2.42
CA THR A 629 6.06 -25.48 0.99
C THR A 629 7.33 -25.56 0.14
N TYR A 630 7.22 -26.26 -0.98
CA TYR A 630 8.28 -26.48 -1.95
C TYR A 630 7.83 -26.04 -3.34
N LYS A 631 8.77 -25.46 -4.10
CA LYS A 631 8.62 -25.27 -5.55
C LYS A 631 9.53 -26.27 -6.26
N GLY A 632 8.93 -27.31 -6.84
CA GLY A 632 9.69 -28.45 -7.35
C GLY A 632 10.50 -29.13 -6.24
N LYS A 633 11.83 -29.07 -6.31
CA LYS A 633 12.73 -29.69 -5.30
C LYS A 633 13.27 -28.72 -4.26
N THR A 634 12.93 -27.44 -4.36
CA THR A 634 13.50 -26.38 -3.51
C THR A 634 12.49 -25.95 -2.44
N PRO A 635 12.85 -25.96 -1.14
CA PRO A 635 12.02 -25.36 -0.10
C PRO A 635 11.95 -23.85 -0.32
N ILE A 636 10.75 -23.27 -0.27
CA ILE A 636 10.55 -21.85 -0.58
C ILE A 636 9.70 -21.11 0.45
N GLY A 637 8.71 -21.77 1.06
CA GLY A 637 7.98 -21.21 2.19
C GLY A 637 8.73 -21.38 3.50
N ARG A 638 8.33 -20.60 4.50
CA ARG A 638 8.86 -20.74 5.86
C ARG A 638 8.35 -22.03 6.50
N MET A 639 9.14 -22.59 7.41
CA MET A 639 8.70 -23.71 8.24
C MET A 639 7.67 -23.22 9.26
N MET A 640 6.42 -23.63 9.09
CA MET A 640 5.31 -23.24 9.94
C MET A 640 5.11 -24.29 11.04
N ASN A 641 5.31 -23.89 12.29
CA ASN A 641 5.05 -24.74 13.46
C ASN A 641 3.68 -24.36 14.03
N MET A 642 2.63 -25.09 13.63
CA MET A 642 1.25 -24.78 13.99
C MET A 642 0.80 -25.62 15.20
N PRO A 643 0.58 -25.02 16.39
CA PRO A 643 0.05 -25.76 17.53
C PRO A 643 -1.35 -26.28 17.24
N ILE A 644 -1.63 -27.54 17.60
CA ILE A 644 -2.97 -28.13 17.45
C ILE A 644 -4.00 -27.41 18.34
N GLU A 645 -3.56 -26.82 19.46
CA GLU A 645 -4.40 -25.96 20.30
C GLU A 645 -4.90 -24.72 19.56
N GLU A 646 -4.02 -24.05 18.82
CA GLU A 646 -4.38 -22.88 18.02
C GLU A 646 -5.39 -23.24 16.92
N LEU A 647 -5.21 -24.37 16.25
CA LEU A 647 -6.17 -24.88 15.26
C LEU A 647 -7.53 -25.21 15.90
N ASN A 648 -7.54 -25.78 17.10
CA ASN A 648 -8.78 -26.02 17.84
C ASN A 648 -9.49 -24.72 18.22
N LYS A 649 -8.75 -23.70 18.65
CA LYS A 649 -9.28 -22.37 18.95
C LYS A 649 -9.96 -21.75 17.72
N ARG A 650 -9.31 -21.86 16.55
CA ARG A 650 -9.85 -21.35 15.27
C ARG A 650 -11.09 -22.09 14.78
N ALA A 651 -11.17 -23.40 15.02
CA ALA A 651 -12.32 -24.22 14.60
C ALA A 651 -13.59 -24.00 15.45
N GLY A 652 -13.52 -23.17 16.49
CA GLY A 652 -14.61 -22.95 17.44
C GLY A 652 -14.69 -24.03 18.53
N LYS A 653 -15.46 -23.72 19.59
CA LYS A 653 -15.63 -24.60 20.76
C LYS A 653 -16.22 -25.96 20.33
N LYS A 654 -15.76 -27.02 21.01
CA LYS A 654 -16.24 -28.41 20.86
C LYS A 654 -17.69 -28.58 21.28
#